data_AF-A0A349PKE2-F1
#
_entry.id   AF-A0A349PKE2-F1
#
_cell.length_a   1.000
_cell.length_b   1.000
_cell.length_c   1.000
_cell.angle_alpha   90.00
_cell.angle_beta   90.00
_cell.angle_gamma   90.00
#
_symmetry.space_group_name_H-M   'P 1'
#
loop_
_entity.id
_entity.type
_entity.pdbx_description
1 polymer ?
#
loop_
_entity_poly.entity_id
_entity_poly.type
_entity_poly.pdbx_seq_one_letter_code
_entity_poly.pdbx_strand_id
1 'polypeptide(L)'
;MTFPTDIQSNTPSKYRFELVGDTKTIVCDTEPLEWASGKIMIKRDLNVGGVFVSSNSDALTFVGNAAEMLRGLYKTSGLNAKCTLITYWWKEFDFENISQGRKYIPFPTRYNIDFNFYQVVKVGGFSFGIKVKAINSSFQTKLDQRQDINVDLTKLTSIGGATIMDYELLRKTINYDATNIYHYAELNTASELDPDLPRVKGTNCYASIPLSIVKNDFNGEIQAVKSMNRVVNITAIPKLLNNSQFDRTFIFKYFVLFTVFERHVGTPPWTLQLIISDELNINFTEIELGTFGNSKGFVSFDSSETIEIKKGESLRLVVKTGNIKSIKAYFIDTNISFTQEVAASPARDVEGMPIYEAFERIGQHIFDTQYPIYSEFFGRDEIKFNDQGNTYTSENQLTFAHIQNGLNLRGLKLSDTPLAINFKDLFKTSNACWNLGYGFETISETNRLRIENYAYFFQDNEIGFSPPLSSRINKYDIESQVMIEFAPNDIKSGFDKYEYLQINGRSEPNTTSQRTLILNTATKFEAIAAYRGDTKGILDSLNIPIDTTDTKQDSDIFITKTQINGINWKPERSENIAIIDGSSVFGEDLLNRYFTPARMLLRQSNRIKSALTKDIFTGSYLTFQTSDKLQTLKTSGTSQSGIDQYTIQENQNIQVSSLHDPIFLPMKHKIRCTFTKKDLEILQSNLYGWIDFGVDVTGEQIKGYLIDFEMMNNEDVAEITIIEKY
;
A
#
# COMPACT_ATOMS: atom_id res chain seq x y z
N MET A 1 -17.21 -69.35 -34.01
CA MET A 1 -16.05 -68.49 -33.67
C MET A 1 -16.53 -67.46 -32.66
N THR A 2 -16.38 -67.76 -31.39
CA THR A 2 -16.57 -66.82 -30.27
C THR A 2 -15.33 -65.95 -30.21
N PHE A 3 -15.50 -64.63 -30.29
CA PHE A 3 -14.41 -63.70 -29.98
C PHE A 3 -13.94 -63.97 -28.55
N PRO A 4 -12.62 -64.03 -28.29
CA PRO A 4 -12.13 -64.19 -26.94
C PRO A 4 -12.60 -63.00 -26.10
N THR A 5 -13.22 -63.32 -24.96
CA THR A 5 -13.54 -62.36 -23.90
C THR A 5 -12.30 -61.53 -23.59
N ASP A 6 -12.48 -60.21 -23.70
CA ASP A 6 -11.56 -59.11 -23.42
C ASP A 6 -10.24 -59.52 -22.77
N ILE A 7 -9.16 -59.39 -23.53
CA ILE A 7 -7.81 -59.32 -22.97
C ILE A 7 -7.79 -58.05 -22.11
N GLN A 8 -8.06 -58.18 -20.81
CA GLN A 8 -7.86 -57.08 -19.88
C GLN A 8 -6.38 -56.72 -19.90
N SER A 9 -6.08 -55.52 -20.37
CA SER A 9 -4.74 -54.97 -20.33
C SER A 9 -4.25 -54.96 -18.89
N ASN A 10 -3.15 -55.68 -18.60
CA ASN A 10 -2.47 -55.64 -17.29
C ASN A 10 -1.66 -54.34 -17.09
N THR A 11 -1.71 -53.43 -18.06
CA THR A 11 -1.11 -52.10 -17.96
C THR A 11 -2.03 -51.24 -17.09
N PRO A 12 -1.54 -50.71 -15.94
CA PRO A 12 -2.32 -49.83 -15.09
C PRO A 12 -2.84 -48.62 -15.88
N SER A 13 -4.04 -48.14 -15.55
CA SER A 13 -4.58 -46.93 -16.15
C SER A 13 -3.66 -45.74 -15.88
N LYS A 14 -3.57 -44.82 -16.85
CA LYS A 14 -2.73 -43.64 -16.78
C LYS A 14 -3.11 -42.75 -15.58
N TYR A 15 -4.40 -42.73 -15.24
CA TYR A 15 -4.95 -42.04 -14.08
C TYR A 15 -5.74 -42.99 -13.19
N ARG A 16 -5.77 -42.66 -11.89
CA ARG A 16 -6.64 -43.29 -10.89
C ARG A 16 -7.47 -42.21 -10.24
N PHE A 17 -8.74 -42.47 -10.00
CA PHE A 17 -9.65 -41.52 -9.39
C PHE A 17 -10.19 -42.09 -8.09
N GLU A 18 -10.28 -41.25 -7.08
CA GLU A 18 -10.91 -41.59 -5.81
C GLU A 18 -12.00 -40.59 -5.48
N LEU A 19 -13.16 -41.10 -5.10
CA LEU A 19 -14.24 -40.30 -4.54
C LEU A 19 -14.25 -40.50 -3.02
N VAL A 20 -14.12 -39.41 -2.28
CA VAL A 20 -14.12 -39.35 -0.83
C VAL A 20 -15.39 -38.63 -0.38
N GLY A 21 -16.37 -39.40 0.10
CA GLY A 21 -17.57 -38.87 0.75
C GLY A 21 -17.44 -38.95 2.27
N ASP A 22 -18.41 -38.40 2.99
CA ASP A 22 -18.35 -38.30 4.46
C ASP A 22 -18.21 -39.67 5.17
N THR A 23 -18.75 -40.74 4.58
CA THR A 23 -18.78 -42.08 5.21
C THR A 23 -18.01 -43.15 4.43
N LYS A 24 -17.55 -42.85 3.23
CA LYS A 24 -16.99 -43.86 2.32
C LYS A 24 -16.01 -43.22 1.35
N THR A 25 -14.89 -43.90 1.14
CA THR A 25 -13.97 -43.64 0.04
C THR A 25 -14.01 -44.82 -0.93
N ILE A 26 -14.05 -44.54 -2.23
CA ILE A 26 -13.93 -45.56 -3.28
C ILE A 26 -12.87 -45.16 -4.30
N VAL A 27 -12.25 -46.16 -4.90
CA VAL A 27 -11.46 -46.01 -6.12
C VAL A 27 -12.40 -46.27 -7.30
N CYS A 28 -12.48 -45.33 -8.24
CA CYS A 28 -13.36 -45.47 -9.40
C CYS A 28 -12.89 -46.63 -10.30
N ASP A 29 -13.81 -47.50 -10.70
CA ASP A 29 -13.49 -48.65 -11.58
C ASP A 29 -13.03 -48.20 -12.99
N THR A 30 -13.49 -47.03 -13.42
CA THR A 30 -13.18 -46.44 -14.74
C THR A 30 -12.86 -44.97 -14.62
N GLU A 31 -12.05 -44.46 -15.55
CA GLU A 31 -11.84 -43.02 -15.69
C GLU A 31 -13.17 -42.32 -16.05
N PRO A 32 -13.45 -41.12 -15.51
CA PRO A 32 -14.61 -40.33 -15.94
C PRO A 32 -14.53 -40.03 -17.44
N LEU A 33 -15.66 -40.12 -18.15
CA LEU A 33 -15.67 -40.14 -19.62
C LEU A 33 -15.02 -38.90 -20.25
N GLU A 34 -15.26 -37.74 -19.66
CA GLU A 34 -14.79 -36.44 -20.13
C GLU A 34 -13.38 -36.08 -19.62
N TRP A 35 -12.78 -36.90 -18.74
CA TRP A 35 -11.40 -36.67 -18.27
C TRP A 35 -10.41 -36.66 -19.43
N ALA A 36 -10.67 -37.52 -20.42
CA ALA A 36 -10.09 -37.57 -21.76
C ALA A 36 -9.69 -36.19 -22.30
N SER A 37 -10.72 -35.37 -22.44
CA SER A 37 -10.73 -34.02 -23.01
C SER A 37 -10.40 -32.91 -22.01
N GLY A 38 -10.15 -33.26 -20.75
CA GLY A 38 -9.79 -32.30 -19.71
C GLY A 38 -8.43 -31.66 -19.99
N LYS A 39 -8.26 -30.43 -19.54
CA LYS A 39 -7.03 -29.65 -19.72
C LYS A 39 -6.36 -29.37 -18.39
N ILE A 40 -5.05 -29.51 -18.33
CA ILE A 40 -4.21 -28.97 -17.27
C ILE A 40 -3.80 -27.57 -17.71
N MET A 41 -4.05 -26.58 -16.85
CA MET A 41 -3.74 -25.19 -17.13
C MET A 41 -2.84 -24.64 -16.01
N ILE A 42 -1.70 -24.10 -16.37
CA ILE A 42 -0.82 -23.40 -15.41
C ILE A 42 -0.72 -21.96 -15.87
N LYS A 43 -1.16 -21.03 -15.03
CA LYS A 43 -1.22 -19.62 -15.39
C LYS A 43 -0.53 -18.76 -14.35
N ARG A 44 0.34 -17.87 -14.80
CA ARG A 44 0.93 -16.81 -13.98
C ARG A 44 0.05 -15.57 -14.03
N ASP A 45 -0.21 -14.98 -12.87
CA ASP A 45 -0.79 -13.65 -12.79
C ASP A 45 0.33 -12.62 -12.60
N LEU A 46 0.62 -11.85 -13.64
CA LEU A 46 1.68 -10.84 -13.65
C LEU A 46 1.38 -9.61 -12.79
N ASN A 47 0.17 -9.46 -12.23
CA ASN A 47 -0.11 -8.42 -11.24
C ASN A 47 0.45 -8.79 -9.87
N VAL A 48 0.46 -10.09 -9.54
CA VAL A 48 0.86 -10.62 -8.22
C VAL A 48 2.08 -11.54 -8.29
N GLY A 49 2.58 -11.86 -9.48
CA GLY A 49 3.78 -12.69 -9.71
C GLY A 49 3.53 -14.20 -9.62
N GLY A 50 2.57 -14.64 -8.80
CA GLY A 50 2.27 -16.05 -8.54
C GLY A 50 1.85 -16.87 -9.75
N VAL A 51 2.09 -18.17 -9.64
CA VAL A 51 1.71 -19.18 -10.64
C VAL A 51 0.66 -20.11 -10.05
N PHE A 52 -0.41 -20.32 -10.82
CA PHE A 52 -1.63 -20.97 -10.38
C PHE A 52 -1.92 -22.17 -11.27
N VAL A 53 -2.08 -23.33 -10.64
CA VAL A 53 -2.43 -24.57 -11.33
C VAL A 53 -3.93 -24.77 -11.23
N SER A 54 -4.56 -24.89 -12.39
CA SER A 54 -5.95 -25.27 -12.52
C SER A 54 -6.07 -26.40 -13.53
N SER A 55 -7.25 -26.97 -13.58
CA SER A 55 -7.54 -28.06 -14.49
C SER A 55 -9.02 -27.98 -14.81
N ASN A 56 -9.36 -27.92 -16.09
CA ASN A 56 -10.74 -27.81 -16.49
C ASN A 56 -11.28 -29.18 -16.91
N SER A 57 -12.33 -29.61 -16.22
CA SER A 57 -13.30 -30.58 -16.72
C SER A 57 -14.67 -30.10 -16.26
N ASP A 58 -15.33 -29.26 -17.06
CA ASP A 58 -16.58 -28.55 -16.70
C ASP A 58 -17.69 -29.50 -16.21
N ALA A 59 -17.70 -30.75 -16.68
CA ALA A 59 -18.52 -31.82 -16.14
C ALA A 59 -17.83 -33.17 -16.34
N LEU A 60 -17.97 -34.04 -15.34
CA LEU A 60 -17.47 -35.40 -15.36
C LEU A 60 -18.63 -36.37 -15.20
N THR A 61 -18.69 -37.37 -16.08
CA THR A 61 -19.62 -38.48 -16.04
C THR A 61 -18.92 -39.70 -15.46
N PHE A 62 -19.35 -40.08 -14.26
CA PHE A 62 -18.92 -41.29 -13.58
C PHE A 62 -19.85 -42.45 -13.93
N VAL A 63 -19.30 -43.66 -14.01
CA VAL A 63 -20.02 -44.92 -14.22
C VAL A 63 -19.61 -45.94 -13.16
N GLY A 64 -20.25 -47.12 -13.14
CA GLY A 64 -19.92 -48.19 -12.21
C GLY A 64 -20.06 -47.80 -10.74
N ASN A 65 -19.11 -48.24 -9.89
CA ASN A 65 -19.11 -48.01 -8.46
C ASN A 65 -19.16 -46.51 -8.07
N ALA A 66 -18.55 -45.64 -8.88
CA ALA A 66 -18.50 -44.21 -8.68
C ALA A 66 -19.88 -43.55 -8.87
N ALA A 67 -20.59 -43.94 -9.93
CA ALA A 67 -21.97 -43.51 -10.17
C ALA A 67 -22.91 -43.93 -9.03
N GLU A 68 -22.74 -45.15 -8.51
CA GLU A 68 -23.54 -45.65 -7.40
C GLU A 68 -23.30 -44.86 -6.11
N MET A 69 -22.05 -44.56 -5.77
CA MET A 69 -21.71 -43.75 -4.61
C MET A 69 -22.30 -42.33 -4.72
N LEU A 70 -22.09 -41.65 -5.85
CA LEU A 70 -22.63 -40.29 -6.04
C LEU A 70 -24.16 -40.27 -5.97
N ARG A 71 -24.83 -41.28 -6.55
CA ARG A 71 -26.29 -41.44 -6.43
C ARG A 71 -26.72 -41.68 -4.98
N GLY A 72 -25.98 -42.48 -4.22
CA GLY A 72 -26.26 -42.73 -2.81
C GLY A 72 -26.12 -41.47 -1.95
N LEU A 73 -25.04 -40.71 -2.14
CA LEU A 73 -24.81 -39.43 -1.46
C LEU A 73 -25.94 -38.44 -1.78
N TYR A 74 -26.30 -38.28 -3.07
CA TYR A 74 -27.39 -37.40 -3.47
C TYR A 74 -28.75 -37.83 -2.92
N LYS A 75 -29.07 -39.13 -2.89
CA LYS A 75 -30.32 -39.63 -2.28
C LYS A 75 -30.42 -39.34 -0.78
N THR A 76 -29.29 -39.33 -0.09
CA THR A 76 -29.23 -39.16 1.37
C THR A 76 -29.27 -37.68 1.75
N SER A 77 -28.48 -36.85 1.07
CA SER A 77 -28.23 -35.46 1.47
C SER A 77 -28.68 -34.42 0.44
N GLY A 78 -29.21 -34.84 -0.71
CA GLY A 78 -29.64 -33.96 -1.79
C GLY A 78 -28.51 -33.08 -2.32
N LEU A 79 -28.80 -31.80 -2.50
CA LEU A 79 -27.84 -30.78 -2.93
C LEU A 79 -26.74 -30.51 -1.88
N ASN A 80 -26.97 -30.89 -0.62
CA ASN A 80 -26.00 -30.70 0.48
C ASN A 80 -25.00 -31.86 0.60
N ALA A 81 -25.05 -32.84 -0.30
CA ALA A 81 -24.09 -33.93 -0.33
C ALA A 81 -22.65 -33.40 -0.51
N LYS A 82 -21.71 -33.97 0.25
CA LYS A 82 -20.29 -33.64 0.17
C LYS A 82 -19.52 -34.82 -0.43
N CYS A 83 -18.71 -34.53 -1.44
CA CYS A 83 -17.82 -35.50 -2.03
C CYS A 83 -16.61 -34.77 -2.63
N THR A 84 -15.42 -35.29 -2.38
CA THR A 84 -14.18 -34.81 -2.98
C THR A 84 -13.65 -35.84 -3.96
N LEU A 85 -13.34 -35.41 -5.18
CA LEU A 85 -12.59 -36.17 -6.17
C LEU A 85 -11.10 -35.89 -6.00
N ILE A 86 -10.33 -36.96 -5.79
CA ILE A 86 -8.88 -36.94 -5.80
C ILE A 86 -8.42 -37.69 -7.05
N THR A 87 -7.69 -37.00 -7.91
CA THR A 87 -7.05 -37.61 -9.07
C THR A 87 -5.63 -38.01 -8.69
N TYR A 88 -5.20 -39.18 -9.13
CA TYR A 88 -3.84 -39.64 -9.04
C TYR A 88 -3.33 -39.94 -10.44
N TRP A 89 -2.05 -39.70 -10.69
CA TRP A 89 -1.39 -40.22 -11.88
C TRP A 89 -0.44 -41.34 -11.53
N TRP A 90 -0.18 -42.18 -12.52
CA TRP A 90 0.87 -43.18 -12.44
C TRP A 90 2.24 -42.51 -12.54
N LYS A 91 3.09 -42.62 -11.50
CA LYS A 91 4.50 -42.21 -11.58
C LYS A 91 5.29 -43.35 -12.23
N GLU A 92 6.02 -43.04 -13.29
CA GLU A 92 6.86 -44.02 -13.98
C GLU A 92 7.90 -44.60 -13.00
N PHE A 93 8.23 -45.88 -13.21
CA PHE A 93 9.02 -46.69 -12.29
C PHE A 93 10.34 -46.01 -11.93
N ASP A 94 10.54 -45.70 -10.65
CA ASP A 94 11.81 -45.20 -10.13
C ASP A 94 12.81 -46.38 -10.07
N PHE A 95 13.68 -46.47 -11.07
CA PHE A 95 14.69 -47.51 -11.16
C PHE A 95 15.69 -47.49 -9.99
N GLU A 96 15.80 -46.38 -9.26
CA GLU A 96 16.66 -46.28 -8.08
C GLU A 96 15.99 -46.87 -6.82
N ASN A 97 14.66 -47.03 -6.83
CA ASN A 97 13.86 -47.55 -5.71
C ASN A 97 12.97 -48.73 -6.12
N ILE A 98 13.57 -49.75 -6.75
CA ILE A 98 12.91 -50.97 -7.27
C ILE A 98 11.98 -51.63 -6.22
N SER A 99 12.28 -51.50 -4.93
CA SER A 99 11.52 -52.08 -3.82
C SER A 99 10.17 -51.41 -3.54
N GLN A 100 9.91 -50.19 -4.04
CA GLN A 100 8.67 -49.45 -3.73
C GLN A 100 7.49 -49.77 -4.66
N GLY A 101 7.69 -50.57 -5.71
CA GLY A 101 6.63 -50.98 -6.63
C GLY A 101 6.00 -49.81 -7.40
N ARG A 102 4.93 -50.10 -8.14
CA ARG A 102 4.19 -49.11 -8.93
C ARG A 102 3.45 -48.16 -7.98
N LYS A 103 3.73 -46.85 -8.03
CA LYS A 103 3.11 -45.85 -7.13
C LYS A 103 2.29 -44.82 -7.89
N TYR A 104 1.05 -44.63 -7.45
CA TYR A 104 0.22 -43.50 -7.86
C TYR A 104 0.51 -42.30 -6.94
N ILE A 105 0.70 -41.12 -7.51
CA ILE A 105 0.89 -39.87 -6.75
C ILE A 105 -0.35 -38.99 -6.95
N PRO A 106 -0.91 -38.39 -5.89
CA PRO A 106 -2.06 -37.51 -6.00
C PRO A 106 -1.67 -36.26 -6.80
N PHE A 107 -2.58 -35.82 -7.68
CA PHE A 107 -2.51 -34.50 -8.28
C PHE A 107 -2.58 -33.42 -7.18
N PRO A 108 -1.92 -32.26 -7.38
CA PRO A 108 -2.04 -31.12 -6.47
C PRO A 108 -3.49 -30.63 -6.33
N THR A 109 -4.26 -30.72 -7.42
CA THR A 109 -5.65 -30.27 -7.48
C THR A 109 -6.60 -31.34 -6.93
N ARG A 110 -7.49 -30.91 -6.03
CA ARG A 110 -8.64 -31.69 -5.57
C ARG A 110 -9.92 -30.98 -6.02
N TYR A 111 -10.98 -31.75 -6.26
CA TYR A 111 -12.25 -31.19 -6.70
C TYR A 111 -13.35 -31.54 -5.72
N ASN A 112 -14.19 -30.58 -5.38
CA ASN A 112 -15.47 -30.85 -4.76
C ASN A 112 -16.50 -31.14 -5.86
N ILE A 113 -17.28 -32.19 -5.66
CA ILE A 113 -18.39 -32.51 -6.55
C ILE A 113 -19.55 -31.57 -6.23
N ASP A 114 -19.98 -30.81 -7.23
CA ASP A 114 -21.15 -29.94 -7.12
C ASP A 114 -22.41 -30.68 -7.57
N PHE A 115 -23.22 -31.03 -6.57
CA PHE A 115 -24.48 -31.75 -6.76
C PHE A 115 -25.60 -30.86 -7.33
N ASN A 116 -25.42 -29.54 -7.46
CA ASN A 116 -26.34 -28.70 -8.25
C ASN A 116 -26.37 -29.10 -9.73
N PHE A 117 -25.30 -29.73 -10.21
CA PHE A 117 -25.18 -30.24 -11.59
C PHE A 117 -25.43 -31.74 -11.69
N TYR A 118 -26.02 -32.37 -10.65
CA TYR A 118 -26.30 -33.80 -10.65
C TYR A 118 -27.30 -34.18 -11.76
N GLN A 119 -26.88 -35.04 -12.67
CA GLN A 119 -27.71 -35.55 -13.76
C GLN A 119 -27.49 -37.05 -13.96
N VAL A 120 -28.58 -37.81 -14.04
CA VAL A 120 -28.53 -39.20 -14.45
C VAL A 120 -28.51 -39.24 -15.97
N VAL A 121 -27.44 -39.78 -16.55
CA VAL A 121 -27.23 -39.81 -18.00
C VAL A 121 -27.13 -41.24 -18.51
N LYS A 122 -27.61 -41.49 -19.72
CA LYS A 122 -27.45 -42.78 -20.39
C LYS A 122 -26.07 -42.83 -21.05
N VAL A 123 -25.26 -43.84 -20.71
CA VAL A 123 -23.91 -44.03 -21.25
C VAL A 123 -23.85 -45.34 -22.03
N GLY A 124 -23.88 -45.26 -23.37
CA GLY A 124 -23.77 -46.44 -24.23
C GLY A 124 -24.75 -47.57 -23.89
N GLY A 125 -24.24 -48.81 -23.81
CA GLY A 125 -24.97 -50.01 -23.39
C GLY A 125 -25.01 -50.25 -21.87
N PHE A 126 -24.46 -49.34 -21.05
CA PHE A 126 -24.39 -49.49 -19.60
C PHE A 126 -25.65 -48.98 -18.89
N SER A 127 -25.83 -49.46 -17.66
CA SER A 127 -26.82 -48.99 -16.69
C SER A 127 -26.40 -47.62 -16.13
N PHE A 128 -27.02 -46.54 -16.61
CA PHE A 128 -27.02 -45.15 -16.10
C PHE A 128 -25.75 -44.60 -15.40
N GLY A 129 -25.05 -43.64 -16.03
CA GLY A 129 -23.99 -42.85 -15.41
C GLY A 129 -24.51 -41.64 -14.62
N ILE A 130 -23.64 -41.06 -13.79
CA ILE A 130 -23.90 -39.81 -13.06
C ILE A 130 -22.97 -38.73 -13.57
N LYS A 131 -23.54 -37.70 -14.19
CA LYS A 131 -22.85 -36.49 -14.61
C LYS A 131 -22.95 -35.45 -13.49
N VAL A 132 -21.81 -34.87 -13.12
CA VAL A 132 -21.68 -33.84 -12.08
C VAL A 132 -20.60 -32.84 -12.51
N LYS A 133 -20.61 -31.66 -11.90
CA LYS A 133 -19.53 -30.69 -12.06
C LYS A 133 -18.47 -30.92 -10.99
N ALA A 134 -17.20 -31.03 -11.39
CA ALA A 134 -16.07 -31.09 -10.48
C ALA A 134 -15.51 -29.69 -10.30
N ILE A 135 -15.82 -29.04 -9.18
CA ILE A 135 -15.35 -27.69 -8.88
C ILE A 135 -13.99 -27.80 -8.20
N ASN A 136 -12.99 -27.10 -8.72
CA ASN A 136 -11.71 -26.99 -8.05
C ASN A 136 -11.93 -26.46 -6.62
N SER A 137 -11.57 -27.27 -5.62
CA SER A 137 -11.68 -26.88 -4.21
C SER A 137 -10.34 -26.41 -3.66
N SER A 138 -9.45 -25.97 -4.54
CA SER A 138 -8.12 -25.49 -4.18
C SER A 138 -8.21 -24.26 -3.28
N PHE A 139 -7.10 -23.99 -2.59
CA PHE A 139 -6.90 -22.74 -1.87
C PHE A 139 -7.19 -21.54 -2.78
N GLN A 140 -6.75 -21.57 -4.03
CA GLN A 140 -7.01 -20.51 -4.99
C GLN A 140 -8.50 -20.20 -5.15
N THR A 141 -9.35 -21.20 -5.37
CA THR A 141 -10.79 -20.94 -5.54
C THR A 141 -11.42 -20.36 -4.29
N LYS A 142 -10.98 -20.78 -3.08
CA LYS A 142 -11.43 -20.14 -1.83
C LYS A 142 -10.99 -18.68 -1.74
N LEU A 143 -9.73 -18.39 -2.11
CA LEU A 143 -9.21 -17.02 -2.13
C LEU A 143 -10.01 -16.16 -3.11
N ASP A 144 -10.19 -16.61 -4.35
CA ASP A 144 -10.91 -15.89 -5.41
C ASP A 144 -12.35 -15.54 -4.98
N GLN A 145 -13.03 -16.48 -4.30
CA GLN A 145 -14.42 -16.29 -3.85
C GLN A 145 -14.56 -15.42 -2.60
N ARG A 146 -13.50 -15.29 -1.78
CA ARG A 146 -13.59 -14.71 -0.42
C ARG A 146 -12.69 -13.49 -0.22
N GLN A 147 -11.78 -13.18 -1.15
CA GLN A 147 -10.80 -12.10 -0.98
C GLN A 147 -11.39 -10.69 -0.84
N ASP A 148 -12.61 -10.47 -1.35
CA ASP A 148 -13.35 -9.21 -1.24
C ASP A 148 -14.24 -9.13 0.00
N ILE A 149 -14.37 -10.21 0.79
CA ILE A 149 -15.24 -10.25 1.96
C ILE A 149 -14.52 -9.61 3.15
N ASN A 150 -15.11 -8.57 3.73
CA ASN A 150 -14.62 -8.00 4.99
C ASN A 150 -14.84 -8.99 6.13
N VAL A 151 -13.76 -9.36 6.80
CA VAL A 151 -13.73 -10.21 7.98
C VAL A 151 -13.19 -9.42 9.17
N ASP A 152 -13.83 -9.60 10.31
CA ASP A 152 -13.36 -9.03 11.57
C ASP A 152 -12.27 -9.93 12.14
N LEU A 153 -11.03 -9.44 12.14
CA LEU A 153 -9.84 -10.20 12.55
C LEU A 153 -9.84 -10.62 14.04
N THR A 154 -10.79 -10.11 14.81
CA THR A 154 -10.95 -10.44 16.22
C THR A 154 -11.80 -11.70 16.41
N LYS A 155 -12.54 -12.13 15.38
CA LYS A 155 -13.43 -13.28 15.45
C LYS A 155 -12.67 -14.59 15.35
N LEU A 156 -13.12 -15.57 16.14
CA LEU A 156 -12.54 -16.92 16.21
C LEU A 156 -13.33 -17.95 15.38
N THR A 157 -14.06 -17.48 14.37
CA THR A 157 -14.85 -18.34 13.48
C THR A 157 -14.63 -17.90 12.04
N SER A 158 -14.22 -18.84 11.19
CA SER A 158 -13.97 -18.59 9.77
C SER A 158 -15.27 -18.34 8.99
N ILE A 159 -15.15 -17.90 7.73
CA ILE A 159 -16.32 -17.73 6.84
C ILE A 159 -17.04 -19.07 6.64
N GLY A 160 -16.29 -20.18 6.59
CA GLY A 160 -16.83 -21.54 6.50
C GLY A 160 -17.31 -22.14 7.82
N GLY A 161 -17.23 -21.41 8.94
CA GLY A 161 -17.68 -21.88 10.25
C GLY A 161 -16.66 -22.71 11.05
N ALA A 162 -15.40 -22.79 10.60
CA ALA A 162 -14.35 -23.45 11.35
C ALA A 162 -13.94 -22.60 12.58
N THR A 163 -13.65 -23.27 13.69
CA THR A 163 -13.09 -22.61 14.89
C THR A 163 -11.63 -22.26 14.62
N ILE A 164 -11.28 -21.02 14.91
CA ILE A 164 -9.92 -20.50 14.78
C ILE A 164 -9.34 -20.40 16.19
N MET A 165 -8.12 -20.91 16.41
CA MET A 165 -7.46 -20.74 17.70
C MET A 165 -7.06 -19.27 17.91
N ASP A 166 -7.27 -18.79 19.13
CA ASP A 166 -6.76 -17.50 19.55
C ASP A 166 -5.31 -17.63 20.03
N TYR A 167 -4.49 -16.63 19.73
CA TYR A 167 -3.13 -16.55 20.24
C TYR A 167 -2.90 -15.17 20.84
N GLU A 168 -2.36 -15.12 22.06
CA GLU A 168 -2.03 -13.88 22.77
C GLU A 168 -1.04 -12.99 21.99
N LEU A 169 -0.29 -13.56 21.03
CA LEU A 169 0.74 -12.87 20.25
C LEU A 169 0.20 -12.07 19.05
N LEU A 170 -1.10 -12.16 18.70
CA LEU A 170 -1.63 -11.56 17.48
C LEU A 170 -1.79 -10.04 17.53
N ARG A 171 -1.86 -9.48 18.74
CA ARG A 171 -2.08 -8.06 18.97
C ARG A 171 -0.85 -7.52 19.69
N LYS A 172 -0.36 -6.38 19.26
CA LYS A 172 0.80 -5.74 19.84
C LYS A 172 0.46 -4.33 20.26
N THR A 173 1.01 -3.90 21.38
CA THR A 173 0.89 -2.53 21.86
C THR A 173 1.94 -1.66 21.19
N ILE A 174 1.48 -0.56 20.59
CA ILE A 174 2.28 0.47 19.95
C ILE A 174 2.22 1.71 20.83
N ASN A 175 3.37 2.17 21.30
CA ASN A 175 3.51 3.38 22.11
C ASN A 175 3.66 4.58 21.17
N TYR A 176 2.61 5.39 21.04
CA TYR A 176 2.66 6.69 20.38
C TYR A 176 3.10 7.74 21.40
N ASP A 177 4.21 8.42 21.12
CA ASP A 177 4.65 9.57 21.92
C ASP A 177 3.71 10.76 21.73
N ALA A 178 3.68 11.65 22.72
CA ALA A 178 2.98 12.92 22.59
C ALA A 178 3.64 13.76 21.47
N THR A 179 2.81 14.37 20.65
CA THR A 179 3.25 15.17 19.51
C THR A 179 2.60 16.55 19.62
N ASN A 180 3.39 17.61 19.46
CA ASN A 180 2.92 18.99 19.41
C ASN A 180 3.67 19.71 18.29
N ILE A 181 2.98 19.98 17.20
CA ILE A 181 3.54 20.53 15.97
C ILE A 181 2.95 21.91 15.78
N TYR A 182 3.82 22.89 15.56
CA TYR A 182 3.43 24.28 15.39
C TYR A 182 4.02 24.85 14.10
N HIS A 183 3.26 25.70 13.41
CA HIS A 183 3.84 26.67 12.49
C HIS A 183 4.28 27.88 13.28
N TYR A 184 5.47 28.37 12.96
CA TYR A 184 6.07 29.50 13.65
C TYR A 184 6.57 30.54 12.66
N ALA A 185 6.34 31.80 12.98
CA ALA A 185 7.01 32.92 12.34
C ALA A 185 7.49 33.88 13.38
N GLU A 186 8.67 34.45 13.13
CA GLU A 186 9.31 35.42 13.97
C GLU A 186 9.75 36.59 13.11
N LEU A 187 9.40 37.79 13.56
CA LEU A 187 9.79 39.03 12.93
C LEU A 187 10.41 39.95 13.98
N ASN A 188 11.42 40.68 13.58
CA ASN A 188 12.07 41.65 14.44
C ASN A 188 12.21 43.02 13.76
N THR A 189 12.67 43.99 14.54
CA THR A 189 12.99 45.33 14.05
C THR A 189 13.87 45.26 12.80
N ALA A 190 13.41 45.85 11.70
CA ALA A 190 14.22 45.93 10.49
C ALA A 190 15.51 46.74 10.74
N SER A 191 16.66 46.20 10.33
CA SER A 191 17.99 46.80 10.55
C SER A 191 18.22 48.14 9.83
N GLU A 192 17.35 48.51 8.90
CA GLU A 192 17.47 49.70 8.03
C GLU A 192 16.70 50.95 8.54
N LEU A 193 16.34 51.01 9.82
CA LEU A 193 15.45 52.05 10.33
C LEU A 193 15.99 53.49 10.16
N ASP A 194 15.22 54.32 9.46
CA ASP A 194 15.10 55.76 9.71
C ASP A 194 14.22 55.93 10.96
N PRO A 195 14.73 56.47 12.07
CA PRO A 195 14.19 56.15 13.38
C PRO A 195 12.96 57.02 13.77
N ASP A 196 12.57 58.01 12.97
CA ASP A 196 11.48 58.95 13.28
C ASP A 196 10.06 58.34 13.07
N LEU A 197 9.24 58.25 14.13
CA LEU A 197 7.78 58.24 13.97
C LEU A 197 7.31 59.66 13.56
N PRO A 198 6.44 59.79 12.54
CA PRO A 198 6.20 61.07 11.87
C PRO A 198 5.43 62.06 12.74
N ARG A 199 5.70 63.36 12.52
CA ARG A 199 4.85 64.46 13.01
C ARG A 199 3.49 64.41 12.30
N VAL A 200 2.43 64.17 13.07
CA VAL A 200 1.07 63.99 12.56
C VAL A 200 0.31 65.32 12.46
N LYS A 201 -0.57 65.46 11.45
CA LYS A 201 -1.63 66.49 11.35
C LYS A 201 -2.81 65.87 10.56
N GLY A 202 -3.97 65.64 11.20
CA GLY A 202 -5.12 64.93 10.61
C GLY A 202 -5.94 64.15 11.66
N THR A 203 -7.23 63.91 11.42
CA THR A 203 -8.18 63.37 12.43
C THR A 203 -7.89 61.93 12.88
N ASN A 204 -7.34 61.08 12.01
CA ASN A 204 -6.77 59.77 12.32
C ASN A 204 -5.56 59.52 11.42
N CYS A 205 -4.44 59.09 11.98
CA CYS A 205 -3.26 58.70 11.20
C CYS A 205 -2.68 57.40 11.71
N TYR A 206 -2.12 56.63 10.78
CA TYR A 206 -1.51 55.34 11.02
C TYR A 206 -0.02 55.38 10.63
N ALA A 207 0.79 54.64 11.39
CA ALA A 207 2.16 54.30 11.04
C ALA A 207 2.33 52.78 11.12
N SER A 208 3.12 52.20 10.21
CA SER A 208 3.50 50.79 10.31
C SER A 208 4.65 50.62 11.30
N ILE A 209 4.75 49.42 11.86
CA ILE A 209 5.95 48.99 12.57
C ILE A 209 6.82 48.24 11.56
N PRO A 210 8.05 48.73 11.27
CA PRO A 210 8.90 48.06 10.30
C PRO A 210 9.44 46.75 10.86
N LEU A 211 9.21 45.67 10.12
CA LEU A 211 9.50 44.31 10.55
C LEU A 211 10.23 43.54 9.44
N SER A 212 11.35 42.94 9.80
CA SER A 212 12.06 41.95 8.98
C SER A 212 11.70 40.54 9.44
N ILE A 213 11.59 39.61 8.50
CA ILE A 213 11.35 38.20 8.82
C ILE A 213 12.65 37.58 9.30
N VAL A 214 12.63 37.00 10.49
CA VAL A 214 13.71 36.15 11.03
C VAL A 214 13.47 34.70 10.62
N LYS A 215 12.24 34.21 10.83
CA LYS A 215 11.79 32.86 10.49
C LYS A 215 10.33 32.91 10.04
N ASN A 216 9.93 32.06 9.09
CA ASN A 216 8.53 32.03 8.63
C ASN A 216 8.15 30.68 8.01
N ASP A 217 7.28 29.93 8.70
CA ASP A 217 6.74 28.66 8.22
C ASP A 217 5.43 28.82 7.40
N PHE A 218 4.91 30.04 7.22
CA PHE A 218 3.58 30.31 6.65
C PHE A 218 3.56 30.54 5.13
N ASN A 219 4.41 29.86 4.35
CA ASN A 219 4.41 29.87 2.88
C ASN A 219 4.27 31.26 2.22
N GLY A 220 4.85 32.31 2.83
CA GLY A 220 4.80 33.69 2.32
C GLY A 220 3.53 34.48 2.62
N GLU A 221 2.57 33.94 3.38
CA GLU A 221 1.41 34.70 3.89
C GLU A 221 1.86 35.79 4.87
N ILE A 222 2.83 35.48 5.73
CA ILE A 222 3.49 36.46 6.60
C ILE A 222 4.59 37.16 5.82
N GLN A 223 4.59 38.50 5.86
CA GLN A 223 5.45 39.34 5.05
C GLN A 223 6.26 40.31 5.92
N ALA A 224 7.44 40.69 5.42
CA ALA A 224 8.17 41.81 5.98
C ALA A 224 7.34 43.10 5.82
N VAL A 225 7.30 43.92 6.87
CA VAL A 225 6.56 45.18 6.87
C VAL A 225 7.55 46.31 6.66
N LYS A 226 7.40 47.06 5.58
CA LYS A 226 8.22 48.26 5.34
C LYS A 226 7.78 49.40 6.24
N SER A 227 8.73 50.28 6.58
CA SER A 227 8.41 51.53 7.27
C SER A 227 7.50 52.39 6.40
N MET A 228 6.34 52.74 6.92
CA MET A 228 5.38 53.64 6.32
C MET A 228 4.94 54.65 7.36
N ASN A 229 5.29 55.89 7.06
CA ASN A 229 5.00 57.02 7.91
C ASN A 229 3.84 57.81 7.32
N ARG A 230 2.88 58.21 8.18
CA ARG A 230 1.88 59.25 7.89
C ARG A 230 0.87 58.83 6.82
N VAL A 231 0.08 57.81 7.12
CA VAL A 231 -0.99 57.36 6.23
C VAL A 231 -2.35 57.65 6.86
N VAL A 232 -3.23 58.36 6.15
CA VAL A 232 -4.61 58.64 6.60
C VAL A 232 -5.53 57.46 6.27
N ASN A 233 -5.22 56.72 5.21
CA ASN A 233 -5.96 55.55 4.78
C ASN A 233 -5.25 54.26 5.23
N ILE A 234 -5.87 53.51 6.15
CA ILE A 234 -5.31 52.26 6.68
C ILE A 234 -4.98 51.23 5.60
N THR A 235 -5.67 51.25 4.45
CA THR A 235 -5.42 50.27 3.36
C THR A 235 -4.04 50.42 2.73
N ALA A 236 -3.42 51.60 2.84
CA ALA A 236 -2.07 51.84 2.35
C ALA A 236 -0.98 51.35 3.30
N ILE A 237 -1.29 50.95 4.55
CA ILE A 237 -0.32 50.33 5.44
C ILE A 237 -0.03 48.88 5.00
N PRO A 238 1.24 48.44 4.95
CA PRO A 238 1.57 47.07 4.52
C PRO A 238 0.95 46.05 5.47
N LYS A 239 0.55 44.92 4.90
CA LYS A 239 -0.01 43.79 5.65
C LYS A 239 1.12 42.97 6.26
N LEU A 240 0.95 42.59 7.52
CA LEU A 240 1.80 41.65 8.23
C LEU A 240 1.45 40.21 7.85
N LEU A 241 0.15 39.91 7.76
CA LEU A 241 -0.40 38.71 7.13
C LEU A 241 -1.25 39.13 5.94
N ASN A 242 -0.91 38.68 4.74
CA ASN A 242 -1.62 39.06 3.53
C ASN A 242 -2.57 37.96 3.06
N ASN A 243 -3.87 38.27 3.07
CA ASN A 243 -4.97 37.41 2.59
C ASN A 243 -4.77 35.96 3.05
N SER A 244 -5.06 35.71 4.33
CA SER A 244 -5.01 34.39 4.92
C SER A 244 -5.68 33.39 3.99
N GLN A 245 -4.96 32.35 3.60
CA GLN A 245 -5.51 31.41 2.62
C GLN A 245 -6.65 30.56 3.21
N PHE A 246 -6.80 30.59 4.54
CA PHE A 246 -7.72 29.79 5.32
C PHE A 246 -8.11 30.45 6.65
N ASP A 247 -9.02 29.84 7.39
CA ASP A 247 -9.35 30.24 8.76
C ASP A 247 -8.23 29.81 9.72
N ARG A 248 -7.67 30.72 10.51
CA ARG A 248 -6.52 30.49 11.39
C ARG A 248 -6.82 30.99 12.80
N THR A 249 -6.26 30.30 13.79
CA THR A 249 -6.15 30.79 15.15
C THR A 249 -4.67 30.90 15.49
N PHE A 250 -4.21 32.10 15.82
CA PHE A 250 -2.83 32.38 16.18
C PHE A 250 -2.70 32.68 17.66
N ILE A 251 -1.59 32.26 18.26
CA ILE A 251 -1.03 32.95 19.41
C ILE A 251 -0.04 33.98 18.87
N PHE A 252 -0.41 35.26 18.97
CA PHE A 252 0.41 36.40 18.57
C PHE A 252 1.11 36.96 19.80
N LYS A 253 2.42 36.72 19.92
CA LYS A 253 3.25 37.32 20.97
C LYS A 253 3.97 38.54 20.41
N TYR A 254 4.02 39.62 21.19
CA TYR A 254 4.65 40.85 20.76
C TYR A 254 5.40 41.50 21.93
N PHE A 255 6.63 41.88 21.64
CA PHE A 255 7.41 42.84 22.39
C PHE A 255 7.62 44.07 21.49
N VAL A 256 7.21 45.26 21.93
CA VAL A 256 7.41 46.51 21.18
C VAL A 256 7.93 47.58 22.14
N LEU A 257 9.09 48.14 21.85
CA LEU A 257 9.76 49.16 22.64
C LEU A 257 9.84 50.49 21.88
N PHE A 258 9.25 51.51 22.49
CA PHE A 258 9.25 52.89 22.02
C PHE A 258 10.05 53.79 22.95
N THR A 259 10.57 54.90 22.43
CA THR A 259 10.96 56.06 23.24
C THR A 259 10.18 57.28 22.81
N VAL A 260 9.63 58.03 23.78
CA VAL A 260 8.83 59.24 23.56
C VAL A 260 9.64 60.46 23.99
N PHE A 261 9.96 61.37 23.06
CA PHE A 261 10.88 62.49 23.30
C PHE A 261 10.20 63.83 23.60
N GLU A 262 9.04 64.09 22.99
CA GLU A 262 8.33 65.36 23.09
C GLU A 262 6.85 65.14 23.39
N ARG A 263 6.36 65.82 24.43
CA ARG A 263 4.95 65.85 24.82
C ARG A 263 4.37 67.23 24.54
N HIS A 264 3.19 67.28 23.93
CA HIS A 264 2.33 68.45 23.97
C HIS A 264 1.16 68.22 24.94
N VAL A 265 0.84 69.24 25.73
CA VAL A 265 -0.31 69.20 26.66
C VAL A 265 -1.60 69.22 25.84
N GLY A 266 -2.54 68.33 26.16
CA GLY A 266 -3.84 68.22 25.45
C GLY A 266 -3.85 67.27 24.25
N THR A 267 -2.77 66.52 24.03
CA THR A 267 -2.64 65.59 22.91
C THR A 267 -3.18 64.19 23.27
N PRO A 268 -4.03 63.55 22.45
CA PRO A 268 -4.46 62.17 22.67
C PRO A 268 -3.27 61.20 22.63
N PRO A 269 -3.29 60.11 23.43
CA PRO A 269 -2.27 59.09 23.40
C PRO A 269 -2.25 58.34 22.06
N TRP A 270 -1.11 57.76 21.73
CA TRP A 270 -0.98 56.80 20.63
C TRP A 270 -1.45 55.44 21.11
N THR A 271 -2.06 54.66 20.22
CA THR A 271 -2.55 53.31 20.49
C THR A 271 -1.83 52.32 19.59
N LEU A 272 -1.20 51.31 20.17
CA LEU A 272 -0.72 50.14 19.45
C LEU A 272 -1.92 49.23 19.16
N GLN A 273 -2.12 48.86 17.89
CA GLN A 273 -3.29 48.10 17.48
C GLN A 273 -2.96 47.02 16.46
N LEU A 274 -3.69 45.91 16.54
CA LEU A 274 -3.85 44.98 15.43
C LEU A 274 -5.12 45.32 14.67
N ILE A 275 -5.02 45.31 13.35
CA ILE A 275 -6.15 45.57 12.47
C ILE A 275 -6.32 44.38 11.54
N ILE A 276 -7.45 43.69 11.69
CA ILE A 276 -7.90 42.64 10.79
C ILE A 276 -8.79 43.29 9.74
N SER A 277 -8.57 42.99 8.46
CA SER A 277 -9.41 43.49 7.37
C SER A 277 -9.87 42.35 6.48
N ASP A 278 -11.08 42.45 5.94
CA ASP A 278 -11.55 41.53 4.90
C ASP A 278 -10.73 41.64 3.59
N GLU A 279 -10.98 40.73 2.64
CA GLU A 279 -10.25 40.65 1.36
C GLU A 279 -10.34 41.95 0.55
N LEU A 280 -11.48 42.65 0.64
CA LEU A 280 -11.74 43.90 -0.07
C LEU A 280 -11.22 45.14 0.69
N ASN A 281 -10.73 44.96 1.93
CA ASN A 281 -10.36 46.02 2.87
C ASN A 281 -11.50 47.03 3.11
N ILE A 282 -12.73 46.53 3.25
CA ILE A 282 -13.92 47.33 3.53
C ILE A 282 -14.23 47.30 5.04
N ASN A 283 -14.27 46.11 5.62
CA ASN A 283 -14.52 45.92 7.04
C ASN A 283 -13.22 45.76 7.82
N PHE A 284 -13.16 46.39 8.99
CA PHE A 284 -12.00 46.37 9.88
C PHE A 284 -12.39 46.02 11.30
N THR A 285 -11.65 45.09 11.91
CA THR A 285 -11.71 44.79 13.33
C THR A 285 -10.41 45.28 13.97
N GLU A 286 -10.53 46.22 14.91
CA GLU A 286 -9.39 46.77 15.66
C GLU A 286 -9.28 46.08 17.02
N ILE A 287 -8.08 45.61 17.36
CA ILE A 287 -7.73 45.05 18.66
C ILE A 287 -6.66 45.98 19.25
N GLU A 288 -6.98 46.65 20.35
CA GLU A 288 -6.04 47.53 21.05
C GLU A 288 -5.09 46.71 21.93
N LEU A 289 -3.78 46.86 21.69
CA LEU A 289 -2.72 46.20 22.43
C LEU A 289 -2.19 47.06 23.59
N GLY A 290 -2.36 48.38 23.48
CA GLY A 290 -2.04 49.31 24.57
C GLY A 290 -1.88 50.76 24.11
N THR A 291 -1.74 51.67 25.07
CA THR A 291 -1.65 53.12 24.81
C THR A 291 -0.38 53.75 25.38
N PHE A 292 0.15 54.76 24.69
CA PHE A 292 1.38 55.46 25.09
C PHE A 292 1.43 56.92 24.61
N GLY A 293 2.50 57.64 24.99
CA GLY A 293 2.71 59.05 24.59
C GLY A 293 2.26 60.09 25.64
N ASN A 294 1.80 59.65 26.82
CA ASN A 294 1.38 60.55 27.90
C ASN A 294 2.54 61.12 28.74
N SER A 295 3.72 60.48 28.68
CA SER A 295 4.95 60.89 29.36
C SER A 295 6.16 60.68 28.45
N LYS A 296 7.21 61.50 28.65
CA LYS A 296 8.51 61.25 28.01
C LYS A 296 9.15 60.01 28.63
N GLY A 297 9.92 59.28 27.83
CA GLY A 297 10.67 58.10 28.28
C GLY A 297 10.37 56.87 27.46
N PHE A 298 10.88 55.73 27.94
CA PHE A 298 10.69 54.43 27.32
C PHE A 298 9.31 53.88 27.64
N VAL A 299 8.68 53.26 26.65
CA VAL A 299 7.43 52.53 26.79
C VAL A 299 7.59 51.20 26.11
N SER A 300 7.39 50.12 26.84
CA SER A 300 7.40 48.76 26.32
C SER A 300 6.02 48.13 26.43
N PHE A 301 5.62 47.40 25.39
CA PHE A 301 4.52 46.45 25.46
C PHE A 301 5.10 45.06 25.31
N ASP A 302 4.71 44.14 26.20
CA ASP A 302 5.13 42.74 26.19
C ASP A 302 3.95 41.88 26.62
N SER A 303 3.31 41.23 25.66
CA SER A 303 2.11 40.41 25.91
C SER A 303 1.88 39.41 24.76
N SER A 304 0.79 38.66 24.87
CA SER A 304 0.31 37.74 23.84
C SER A 304 -1.20 37.81 23.69
N GLU A 305 -1.69 37.75 22.46
CA GLU A 305 -3.12 37.68 22.12
C GLU A 305 -3.44 36.42 21.33
N THR A 306 -4.63 35.86 21.54
CA THR A 306 -5.19 34.83 20.65
C THR A 306 -6.02 35.52 19.57
N ILE A 307 -5.70 35.27 18.31
CA ILE A 307 -6.32 35.96 17.17
C ILE A 307 -6.92 34.94 16.21
N GLU A 308 -8.20 35.09 15.92
CA GLU A 308 -8.85 34.39 14.82
C GLU A 308 -8.81 35.23 13.54
N ILE A 309 -8.38 34.63 12.44
CA ILE A 309 -8.33 35.26 11.11
C ILE A 309 -9.04 34.34 10.12
N LYS A 310 -10.09 34.81 9.45
CA LYS A 310 -10.81 34.01 8.45
C LYS A 310 -10.10 34.01 7.10
N LYS A 311 -10.46 33.05 6.25
CA LYS A 311 -10.00 32.98 4.87
C LYS A 311 -10.29 34.30 4.14
N GLY A 312 -9.28 34.82 3.45
CA GLY A 312 -9.29 36.10 2.73
C GLY A 312 -8.90 37.30 3.59
N GLU A 313 -8.96 37.20 4.92
CA GLU A 313 -8.64 38.32 5.81
C GLU A 313 -7.14 38.60 5.89
N SER A 314 -6.78 39.84 6.23
CA SER A 314 -5.40 40.29 6.38
C SER A 314 -5.18 40.91 7.75
N LEU A 315 -3.96 40.81 8.27
CA LEU A 315 -3.56 41.41 9.55
C LEU A 315 -2.56 42.53 9.35
N ARG A 316 -2.71 43.63 10.09
CA ARG A 316 -1.75 44.73 10.20
C ARG A 316 -1.43 45.00 11.66
N LEU A 317 -0.16 45.30 11.96
CA LEU A 317 0.25 45.87 13.23
C LEU A 317 0.58 47.34 13.02
N VAL A 318 -0.13 48.22 13.71
CA VAL A 318 -0.05 49.66 13.48
C VAL A 318 0.02 50.44 14.78
N VAL A 319 0.56 51.65 14.67
CA VAL A 319 0.37 52.70 15.67
C VAL A 319 -0.67 53.67 15.13
N LYS A 320 -1.78 53.80 15.84
CA LYS A 320 -2.87 54.75 15.52
C LYS A 320 -2.80 55.94 16.45
N THR A 321 -3.12 57.11 15.91
CA THR A 321 -3.20 58.35 16.68
C THR A 321 -4.26 59.29 16.13
N GLY A 322 -4.87 60.07 17.02
CA GLY A 322 -5.79 61.16 16.68
C GLY A 322 -5.11 62.43 16.17
N ASN A 323 -5.86 63.54 16.16
CA ASN A 323 -5.42 64.84 15.64
C ASN A 323 -4.42 65.54 16.58
N ILE A 324 -3.14 65.49 16.23
CA ILE A 324 -2.03 65.99 17.06
C ILE A 324 -1.27 67.13 16.37
N LYS A 325 -0.64 68.01 17.17
CA LYS A 325 0.55 68.79 16.79
C LYS A 325 1.78 68.10 17.43
N SER A 326 2.67 67.53 16.62
CA SER A 326 4.06 67.09 16.92
C SER A 326 4.36 66.32 18.23
N ILE A 327 3.93 65.06 18.37
CA ILE A 327 4.65 64.10 19.24
C ILE A 327 5.80 63.47 18.44
N LYS A 328 6.96 63.28 19.08
CA LYS A 328 8.09 62.51 18.54
C LYS A 328 8.25 61.24 19.37
N ALA A 329 8.16 60.08 18.71
CA ALA A 329 8.59 58.83 19.29
C ALA A 329 9.44 58.04 18.28
N TYR A 330 10.17 57.04 18.75
CA TYR A 330 11.07 56.23 17.93
C TYR A 330 10.89 54.78 18.32
N PHE A 331 10.86 53.89 17.33
CA PHE A 331 10.97 52.46 17.56
C PHE A 331 12.41 52.13 17.91
N ILE A 332 12.59 51.41 19.02
CA ILE A 332 13.92 50.97 19.45
C ILE A 332 14.08 49.49 19.12
N ASP A 333 13.12 48.69 19.58
CA ASP A 333 13.14 47.26 19.37
C ASP A 333 11.71 46.71 19.27
N THR A 334 11.55 45.62 18.55
CA THR A 334 10.30 44.93 18.30
C THR A 334 10.63 43.49 18.00
N ASN A 335 10.01 42.57 18.73
CA ASN A 335 10.09 41.14 18.48
C ASN A 335 8.67 40.59 18.49
N ILE A 336 8.25 39.99 17.39
CA ILE A 336 6.89 39.47 17.21
C ILE A 336 6.99 38.03 16.78
N SER A 337 6.14 37.19 17.35
CA SER A 337 6.01 35.81 16.90
C SER A 337 4.57 35.39 16.70
N PHE A 338 4.32 34.67 15.61
CA PHE A 338 3.08 33.95 15.36
C PHE A 338 3.32 32.47 15.63
N THR A 339 2.47 31.87 16.46
CA THR A 339 2.43 30.43 16.66
C THR A 339 1.04 29.91 16.30
N GLN A 340 0.98 28.91 15.43
CA GLN A 340 -0.25 28.18 15.12
C GLN A 340 -0.03 26.69 15.38
N GLU A 341 -0.92 26.05 16.13
CA GLU A 341 -0.91 24.59 16.28
C GLU A 341 -1.35 23.90 14.98
N VAL A 342 -0.52 22.98 14.50
CA VAL A 342 -0.71 22.19 13.27
C VAL A 342 -1.32 20.83 13.60
N ALA A 343 -0.76 20.16 14.60
CA ALA A 343 -1.27 18.92 15.12
C ALA A 343 -0.77 18.77 16.55
N ALA A 344 -1.67 18.44 17.47
CA ALA A 344 -1.34 17.99 18.81
C ALA A 344 -1.99 16.62 19.03
N SER A 345 -1.28 15.72 19.69
CA SER A 345 -1.84 14.46 20.16
C SER A 345 -1.18 14.04 21.46
N PRO A 346 -1.95 13.48 22.42
CA PRO A 346 -1.39 12.98 23.66
C PRO A 346 -0.57 11.70 23.40
N ALA A 347 0.36 11.40 24.31
CA ALA A 347 0.99 10.08 24.33
C ALA A 347 -0.08 9.01 24.59
N ARG A 348 -0.05 7.91 23.84
CA ARG A 348 -1.05 6.85 23.95
C ARG A 348 -0.50 5.49 23.58
N ASP A 349 -0.90 4.49 24.35
CA ASP A 349 -0.69 3.09 24.03
C ASP A 349 -1.89 2.58 23.24
N VAL A 350 -1.63 2.06 22.05
CA VAL A 350 -2.67 1.58 21.13
C VAL A 350 -2.40 0.14 20.74
N GLU A 351 -3.44 -0.69 20.70
CA GLU A 351 -3.34 -2.03 20.11
C GLU A 351 -3.38 -1.95 18.58
N GLY A 352 -2.44 -2.62 17.92
CA GLY A 352 -2.44 -2.82 16.47
C GLY A 352 -2.18 -4.28 16.13
N MET A 353 -2.54 -4.66 14.91
CA MET A 353 -2.24 -5.99 14.38
C MET A 353 -1.05 -5.89 13.42
N PRO A 354 0.09 -6.57 13.66
CA PRO A 354 1.17 -6.56 12.70
C PRO A 354 0.76 -7.23 11.38
N ILE A 355 1.40 -6.86 10.27
CA ILE A 355 0.96 -7.26 8.92
C ILE A 355 0.93 -8.78 8.72
N TYR A 356 1.90 -9.52 9.26
CA TYR A 356 1.90 -10.99 9.17
C TYR A 356 0.64 -11.56 9.81
N GLU A 357 0.34 -11.16 11.05
CA GLU A 357 -0.80 -11.59 11.83
C GLU A 357 -2.13 -11.23 11.15
N ALA A 358 -2.19 -10.07 10.49
CA ALA A 358 -3.34 -9.68 9.69
C ALA A 358 -3.56 -10.63 8.50
N PHE A 359 -2.50 -10.96 7.75
CA PHE A 359 -2.61 -11.96 6.67
C PHE A 359 -2.97 -13.33 7.19
N GLU A 360 -2.35 -13.75 8.29
CA GLU A 360 -2.58 -15.05 8.93
C GLU A 360 -4.04 -15.19 9.34
N ARG A 361 -4.58 -14.18 10.03
CA ARG A 361 -5.98 -14.19 10.46
C ARG A 361 -6.95 -14.13 9.30
N ILE A 362 -6.75 -13.26 8.30
CA ILE A 362 -7.56 -13.26 7.08
C ILE A 362 -7.50 -14.64 6.40
N GLY A 363 -6.32 -15.21 6.28
CA GLY A 363 -6.11 -16.53 5.72
C GLY A 363 -6.91 -17.58 6.47
N GLN A 364 -6.92 -17.55 7.82
CA GLN A 364 -7.70 -18.48 8.63
C GLN A 364 -9.20 -18.37 8.32
N HIS A 365 -9.71 -17.15 8.15
CA HIS A 365 -11.10 -16.93 7.74
C HIS A 365 -11.42 -17.41 6.31
N ILE A 366 -10.49 -17.23 5.37
CA ILE A 366 -10.66 -17.59 3.97
C ILE A 366 -10.52 -19.10 3.75
N PHE A 367 -9.50 -19.72 4.33
CA PHE A 367 -9.12 -21.09 4.03
C PHE A 367 -9.69 -22.12 5.00
N ASP A 368 -10.24 -21.69 6.13
CA ASP A 368 -10.78 -22.55 7.19
C ASP A 368 -9.71 -23.50 7.78
N THR A 369 -8.46 -23.01 7.89
CA THR A 369 -7.32 -23.75 8.43
C THR A 369 -6.52 -22.85 9.37
N GLN A 370 -5.79 -23.45 10.31
CA GLN A 370 -5.12 -22.72 11.37
C GLN A 370 -3.86 -21.99 10.90
N TYR A 371 -3.05 -22.58 10.02
CA TYR A 371 -1.81 -21.95 9.53
C TYR A 371 -1.78 -21.85 8.00
N PRO A 372 -2.57 -20.95 7.39
CA PRO A 372 -2.66 -20.84 5.95
C PRO A 372 -1.52 -20.04 5.31
N ILE A 373 -0.82 -19.18 6.06
CA ILE A 373 0.18 -18.27 5.49
C ILE A 373 1.60 -18.79 5.71
N TYR A 374 2.48 -18.49 4.76
CA TYR A 374 3.93 -18.55 4.93
C TYR A 374 4.56 -17.32 4.28
N SER A 375 5.45 -16.64 5.02
CA SER A 375 6.15 -15.46 4.51
C SER A 375 7.46 -15.30 5.26
N GLU A 376 8.58 -15.51 4.56
CA GLU A 376 9.91 -15.18 5.09
C GLU A 376 10.12 -13.67 5.11
N PHE A 377 9.51 -12.93 4.18
CA PHE A 377 9.55 -11.46 4.16
C PHE A 377 8.99 -10.82 5.44
N PHE A 378 7.83 -11.29 5.93
CA PHE A 378 7.21 -10.80 7.17
C PHE A 378 7.48 -11.68 8.39
N GLY A 379 8.20 -12.79 8.21
CA GLY A 379 8.52 -13.76 9.25
C GLY A 379 9.30 -13.13 10.39
N ARG A 380 9.05 -13.64 11.60
CA ARG A 380 9.78 -13.30 12.83
C ARG A 380 9.97 -14.56 13.68
N ASP A 381 10.98 -14.54 14.55
CA ASP A 381 11.41 -15.74 15.29
C ASP A 381 10.39 -16.25 16.32
N GLU A 382 9.44 -15.40 16.73
CA GLU A 382 8.35 -15.75 17.64
C GLU A 382 7.10 -16.28 16.94
N ILE A 383 7.03 -16.15 15.61
CA ILE A 383 5.84 -16.52 14.82
C ILE A 383 5.89 -18.00 14.47
N LYS A 384 4.85 -18.73 14.88
CA LYS A 384 4.65 -20.13 14.49
C LYS A 384 3.90 -20.20 13.17
N PHE A 385 4.42 -21.00 12.24
CA PHE A 385 3.74 -21.24 10.98
C PHE A 385 3.18 -22.66 10.86
N ASN A 386 3.30 -23.58 11.82
CA ASN A 386 2.66 -24.89 11.70
C ASN A 386 2.28 -25.51 13.04
N ASP A 387 1.53 -26.62 12.99
CA ASP A 387 1.10 -27.36 14.18
C ASP A 387 2.27 -27.98 14.97
N GLN A 388 3.41 -28.20 14.32
CA GLN A 388 4.65 -28.65 14.97
C GLN A 388 5.34 -27.54 15.78
N GLY A 389 4.91 -26.28 15.63
CA GLY A 389 5.47 -25.14 16.33
C GLY A 389 6.76 -24.60 15.72
N ASN A 390 7.04 -24.88 14.43
CA ASN A 390 8.17 -24.30 13.72
C ASN A 390 8.00 -22.78 13.60
N THR A 391 9.11 -22.06 13.77
CA THR A 391 9.19 -20.61 13.65
C THR A 391 10.18 -20.18 12.57
N TYR A 392 10.13 -18.91 12.18
CA TYR A 392 11.08 -18.36 11.20
C TYR A 392 12.47 -18.19 11.81
N THR A 393 13.51 -18.22 10.97
CA THR A 393 14.92 -18.20 11.41
C THR A 393 15.53 -16.80 11.41
N SER A 394 14.84 -15.82 10.82
CA SER A 394 15.29 -14.43 10.74
C SER A 394 14.09 -13.49 10.79
N GLU A 395 14.37 -12.24 11.16
CA GLU A 395 13.43 -11.13 11.11
C GLU A 395 14.02 -9.98 10.30
N ASN A 396 13.16 -9.15 9.69
CA ASN A 396 13.57 -7.96 8.96
C ASN A 396 12.79 -6.73 9.44
N GLN A 397 13.44 -5.87 10.21
CA GLN A 397 12.80 -4.69 10.79
C GLN A 397 12.29 -3.66 9.76
N LEU A 398 12.75 -3.75 8.50
CA LEU A 398 12.25 -2.93 7.39
C LEU A 398 10.82 -3.34 6.95
N THR A 399 10.35 -4.52 7.35
CA THR A 399 9.02 -5.04 6.96
C THR A 399 7.97 -4.83 8.05
N PHE A 400 8.38 -4.34 9.23
CA PHE A 400 7.51 -4.14 10.37
C PHE A 400 6.53 -2.98 10.17
N ALA A 401 5.25 -3.30 10.16
CA ALA A 401 4.17 -2.34 10.22
C ALA A 401 2.97 -2.96 10.91
N HIS A 402 2.07 -2.11 11.39
CA HIS A 402 0.82 -2.51 12.01
C HIS A 402 -0.37 -1.87 11.29
N ILE A 403 -1.49 -2.56 11.33
CA ILE A 403 -2.79 -2.02 10.93
C ILE A 403 -3.66 -1.77 12.15
N GLN A 404 -4.40 -0.66 12.11
CA GLN A 404 -5.28 -0.17 13.18
C GLN A 404 -6.50 0.49 12.54
N ASN A 405 -7.67 0.46 13.19
CA ASN A 405 -8.77 1.34 12.79
C ASN A 405 -8.73 2.67 13.58
N GLY A 406 -9.53 3.66 13.19
CA GLY A 406 -9.61 4.94 13.90
C GLY A 406 -10.01 4.82 15.36
N LEU A 407 -10.91 3.88 15.70
CA LEU A 407 -11.30 3.61 17.08
C LEU A 407 -10.14 3.08 17.93
N ASN A 408 -9.26 2.26 17.34
CA ASN A 408 -8.07 1.76 18.02
C ASN A 408 -7.10 2.91 18.30
N LEU A 409 -6.85 3.77 17.32
CA LEU A 409 -6.04 4.99 17.51
C LEU A 409 -6.63 5.91 18.59
N ARG A 410 -7.96 5.95 18.76
CA ARG A 410 -8.64 6.65 19.87
C ARG A 410 -8.40 6.00 21.24
N GLY A 411 -7.85 4.79 21.30
CA GLY A 411 -7.47 4.06 22.51
C GLY A 411 -8.38 2.88 22.86
N LEU A 412 -9.35 2.52 21.99
CA LEU A 412 -10.15 1.31 22.20
C LEU A 412 -9.35 0.06 21.82
N LYS A 413 -9.47 -0.99 22.64
CA LYS A 413 -8.77 -2.25 22.39
C LYS A 413 -9.34 -2.96 21.18
N LEU A 414 -8.49 -3.74 20.50
CA LEU A 414 -8.93 -4.60 19.41
C LEU A 414 -9.91 -5.67 19.90
N SER A 415 -9.96 -6.01 21.20
CA SER A 415 -11.00 -6.90 21.75
C SER A 415 -12.40 -6.31 21.72
N ASP A 416 -12.48 -4.98 21.73
CA ASP A 416 -13.74 -4.26 21.95
C ASP A 416 -14.27 -3.64 20.66
N THR A 417 -13.40 -3.53 19.63
CA THR A 417 -13.74 -2.93 18.33
C THR A 417 -13.41 -3.88 17.19
N PRO A 418 -14.35 -4.14 16.26
CA PRO A 418 -14.07 -4.92 15.06
C PRO A 418 -12.96 -4.31 14.21
N LEU A 419 -11.95 -5.11 13.86
CA LEU A 419 -10.99 -4.75 12.82
C LEU A 419 -11.42 -5.46 11.53
N ALA A 420 -12.40 -4.88 10.85
CA ALA A 420 -13.02 -5.48 9.66
C ALA A 420 -12.27 -5.10 8.39
N ILE A 421 -11.58 -6.07 7.77
CA ILE A 421 -10.80 -5.87 6.53
C ILE A 421 -10.95 -7.06 5.57
N ASN A 422 -10.55 -6.90 4.31
CA ASN A 422 -10.52 -7.98 3.33
C ASN A 422 -9.09 -8.22 2.80
N PHE A 423 -8.86 -9.40 2.22
CA PHE A 423 -7.54 -9.79 1.72
C PHE A 423 -7.04 -8.87 0.60
N LYS A 424 -7.94 -8.50 -0.32
CA LYS A 424 -7.60 -7.70 -1.49
C LYS A 424 -7.03 -6.34 -1.11
N ASP A 425 -7.65 -5.64 -0.17
CA ASP A 425 -7.19 -4.32 0.27
C ASP A 425 -5.91 -4.41 1.11
N LEU A 426 -5.78 -5.45 1.96
CA LEU A 426 -4.55 -5.70 2.72
C LEU A 426 -3.37 -5.99 1.77
N PHE A 427 -3.59 -6.87 0.79
CA PHE A 427 -2.58 -7.22 -0.19
C PHE A 427 -2.27 -6.06 -1.13
N LYS A 428 -3.27 -5.30 -1.61
CA LYS A 428 -3.06 -4.10 -2.43
C LYS A 428 -2.19 -3.07 -1.70
N THR A 429 -2.49 -2.82 -0.42
CA THR A 429 -1.67 -1.96 0.45
C THR A 429 -0.25 -2.49 0.60
N SER A 430 -0.10 -3.77 0.92
CA SER A 430 1.22 -4.39 1.13
C SER A 430 2.05 -4.45 -0.16
N ASN A 431 1.43 -4.76 -1.30
CA ASN A 431 2.07 -4.71 -2.61
C ASN A 431 2.54 -3.29 -2.91
N ALA A 432 1.68 -2.27 -2.74
CA ALA A 432 2.06 -0.89 -3.00
C ALA A 432 3.25 -0.44 -2.12
N CYS A 433 3.25 -0.82 -0.83
CA CYS A 433 4.28 -0.42 0.12
C CYS A 433 5.63 -1.14 -0.05
N TRP A 434 5.64 -2.42 -0.45
CA TRP A 434 6.85 -3.27 -0.45
C TRP A 434 7.16 -4.02 -1.76
N ASN A 435 6.32 -3.92 -2.79
CA ASN A 435 6.40 -4.68 -4.04
C ASN A 435 6.36 -6.20 -3.82
N LEU A 436 5.23 -6.68 -3.28
CA LEU A 436 5.01 -8.08 -2.92
C LEU A 436 4.21 -8.86 -3.96
N GLY A 437 4.43 -10.16 -4.02
CA GLY A 437 3.60 -11.10 -4.74
C GLY A 437 2.99 -12.14 -3.80
N TYR A 438 2.07 -12.94 -4.33
CA TYR A 438 1.62 -14.16 -3.65
C TYR A 438 1.46 -15.33 -4.60
N GLY A 439 1.61 -16.55 -4.07
CA GLY A 439 1.38 -17.81 -4.77
C GLY A 439 0.98 -18.93 -3.81
N PHE A 440 0.70 -20.13 -4.32
CA PHE A 440 0.42 -21.28 -3.47
C PHE A 440 1.56 -22.29 -3.51
N GLU A 441 2.04 -22.70 -2.33
CA GLU A 441 3.12 -23.67 -2.18
C GLU A 441 2.76 -24.75 -1.15
N THR A 442 3.32 -25.95 -1.32
CA THR A 442 3.26 -26.99 -0.29
C THR A 442 4.48 -26.87 0.62
N ILE A 443 4.27 -26.42 1.86
CA ILE A 443 5.34 -26.23 2.85
C ILE A 443 4.99 -27.06 4.09
N SER A 444 5.94 -27.88 4.55
CA SER A 444 5.69 -28.86 5.60
C SER A 444 4.43 -29.70 5.32
N GLU A 445 4.33 -30.24 4.09
CA GLU A 445 3.22 -31.09 3.61
C GLU A 445 1.84 -30.43 3.54
N THR A 446 1.76 -29.12 3.78
CA THR A 446 0.49 -28.37 3.80
C THR A 446 0.50 -27.28 2.73
N ASN A 447 -0.60 -27.16 1.98
CA ASN A 447 -0.77 -26.08 1.02
C ASN A 447 -0.99 -24.76 1.75
N ARG A 448 -0.26 -23.73 1.33
CA ARG A 448 -0.25 -22.43 1.97
C ARG A 448 -0.21 -21.33 0.94
N LEU A 449 -0.71 -20.17 1.33
CA LEU A 449 -0.50 -18.93 0.62
C LEU A 449 0.88 -18.37 0.99
N ARG A 450 1.79 -18.39 0.02
CA ARG A 450 3.14 -17.82 0.10
C ARG A 450 3.07 -16.33 -0.24
N ILE A 451 3.59 -15.46 0.62
CA ILE A 451 3.68 -14.00 0.37
C ILE A 451 5.14 -13.56 0.47
N GLU A 452 5.70 -13.04 -0.62
CA GLU A 452 7.11 -12.67 -0.72
C GLU A 452 7.32 -11.43 -1.60
N ASN A 453 8.55 -10.92 -1.68
CA ASN A 453 8.91 -9.92 -2.70
C ASN A 453 8.50 -10.41 -4.09
N TYR A 454 7.99 -9.53 -4.94
CA TYR A 454 7.50 -9.88 -6.27
C TYR A 454 8.53 -10.65 -7.12
N ALA A 455 9.82 -10.32 -6.97
CA ALA A 455 10.93 -11.01 -7.63
C ALA A 455 11.10 -12.50 -7.22
N TYR A 456 10.64 -12.90 -6.03
CA TYR A 456 10.70 -14.29 -5.56
C TYR A 456 10.02 -15.26 -6.54
N PHE A 457 8.95 -14.80 -7.20
CA PHE A 457 8.18 -15.60 -8.14
C PHE A 457 8.85 -15.73 -9.52
N PHE A 458 9.98 -15.07 -9.75
CA PHE A 458 10.73 -15.06 -11.00
C PHE A 458 12.20 -15.43 -10.72
N GLN A 459 12.42 -16.71 -10.46
CA GLN A 459 13.69 -17.21 -9.99
C GLN A 459 14.69 -17.36 -11.14
N ASP A 460 15.94 -16.99 -10.93
CA ASP A 460 17.01 -17.14 -11.91
C ASP A 460 17.57 -18.57 -11.95
N ASN A 461 16.67 -19.54 -12.10
CA ASN A 461 16.97 -20.95 -12.26
C ASN A 461 16.29 -21.51 -13.50
N GLU A 462 17.07 -22.17 -14.37
CA GLU A 462 16.55 -22.82 -15.57
C GLU A 462 15.70 -24.05 -15.21
N ILE A 463 14.57 -24.21 -15.88
CA ILE A 463 13.79 -25.45 -15.87
C ILE A 463 14.41 -26.42 -16.89
N GLY A 464 15.25 -27.33 -16.40
CA GLY A 464 16.01 -28.28 -17.23
C GLY A 464 15.17 -29.44 -17.78
N PHE A 465 14.49 -29.24 -18.91
CA PHE A 465 13.81 -30.31 -19.65
C PHE A 465 14.80 -31.26 -20.34
N SER A 466 14.45 -32.55 -20.46
CA SER A 466 15.29 -33.56 -21.12
C SER A 466 14.49 -34.41 -22.10
N PRO A 467 14.71 -34.27 -23.43
CA PRO A 467 15.62 -33.32 -24.08
C PRO A 467 15.13 -31.86 -23.93
N PRO A 468 16.00 -30.84 -24.07
CA PRO A 468 15.60 -29.42 -23.95
C PRO A 468 14.46 -29.05 -24.91
N LEU A 469 13.60 -28.09 -24.53
CA LEU A 469 12.51 -27.65 -25.42
C LEU A 469 13.06 -27.05 -26.72
N SER A 470 14.19 -26.36 -26.66
CA SER A 470 14.89 -25.80 -27.83
C SER A 470 15.26 -26.82 -28.90
N SER A 471 15.36 -28.12 -28.58
CA SER A 471 15.59 -29.18 -29.58
C SER A 471 14.30 -29.72 -30.21
N ARG A 472 13.14 -29.33 -29.70
CA ARG A 472 11.81 -29.80 -30.12
C ARG A 472 11.05 -28.76 -30.94
N ILE A 473 11.57 -27.54 -31.04
CA ILE A 473 10.90 -26.36 -31.57
C ILE A 473 11.79 -25.74 -32.65
N ASN A 474 11.21 -25.32 -33.76
CA ASN A 474 11.90 -24.52 -34.77
C ASN A 474 11.66 -23.03 -34.49
N LYS A 475 12.62 -22.15 -34.85
CA LYS A 475 12.47 -20.69 -34.76
C LYS A 475 11.21 -20.13 -35.45
N TYR A 476 10.65 -20.86 -36.43
CA TYR A 476 9.42 -20.50 -37.12
C TYR A 476 8.13 -20.90 -36.38
N ASP A 477 8.24 -21.73 -35.33
CA ASP A 477 7.11 -22.15 -34.49
C ASP A 477 6.86 -21.18 -33.31
N ILE A 478 7.69 -20.14 -33.18
CA ILE A 478 7.62 -19.17 -32.09
C ILE A 478 6.83 -17.94 -32.53
N GLU A 479 5.70 -17.71 -31.88
CA GLU A 479 4.88 -16.50 -32.05
C GLU A 479 5.28 -15.47 -30.99
N SER A 480 5.76 -14.29 -31.41
CA SER A 480 6.19 -13.22 -30.50
C SER A 480 5.20 -12.05 -30.52
N GLN A 481 4.87 -11.50 -29.34
CA GLN A 481 3.98 -10.36 -29.20
C GLN A 481 4.43 -9.42 -28.08
N VAL A 482 4.41 -8.11 -28.36
CA VAL A 482 4.64 -7.07 -27.34
C VAL A 482 3.44 -6.98 -26.39
N MET A 483 3.71 -6.91 -25.08
CA MET A 483 2.73 -6.76 -24.01
C MET A 483 2.62 -5.28 -23.57
N ILE A 484 1.80 -4.50 -24.28
CA ILE A 484 1.68 -3.05 -24.08
C ILE A 484 1.18 -2.66 -22.68
N GLU A 485 0.46 -3.56 -22.01
CA GLU A 485 -0.01 -3.43 -20.63
C GLU A 485 1.13 -3.29 -19.61
N PHE A 486 2.34 -3.77 -19.93
CA PHE A 486 3.55 -3.61 -19.10
C PHE A 486 4.45 -2.45 -19.55
N ALA A 487 3.97 -1.62 -20.47
CA ALA A 487 4.66 -0.41 -20.92
C ALA A 487 3.87 0.84 -20.51
N PRO A 488 3.66 1.11 -19.20
CA PRO A 488 2.83 2.22 -18.74
C PRO A 488 3.41 3.57 -19.17
N ASN A 489 2.54 4.53 -19.47
CA ASN A 489 2.93 5.93 -19.59
C ASN A 489 2.57 6.71 -18.32
N ASP A 490 1.43 6.42 -17.71
CA ASP A 490 0.94 7.08 -16.51
C ASP A 490 1.21 6.20 -15.27
N ILE A 491 1.93 6.74 -14.29
CA ILE A 491 2.31 6.04 -13.07
C ILE A 491 1.73 6.77 -11.88
N LYS A 492 0.99 6.05 -11.04
CA LYS A 492 0.50 6.56 -9.75
C LYS A 492 1.08 5.76 -8.59
N SER A 493 1.39 6.44 -7.50
CA SER A 493 1.92 5.84 -6.28
C SER A 493 1.45 6.61 -5.04
N GLY A 494 1.36 5.94 -3.89
CA GLY A 494 0.96 6.56 -2.61
C GLY A 494 -0.32 5.94 -2.06
N PHE A 495 -1.20 6.77 -1.52
CA PHE A 495 -2.43 6.36 -0.83
C PHE A 495 -3.66 6.99 -1.50
N ASP A 496 -4.82 6.31 -1.49
CA ASP A 496 -6.07 6.80 -2.10
C ASP A 496 -6.98 7.60 -1.15
N LYS A 497 -6.85 7.39 0.17
CA LYS A 497 -7.68 8.02 1.21
C LYS A 497 -6.86 8.95 2.08
N TYR A 498 -7.23 10.23 2.12
CA TYR A 498 -6.54 11.29 2.89
C TYR A 498 -7.42 12.53 3.08
N GLU A 499 -8.66 12.34 3.53
CA GLU A 499 -9.60 13.44 3.75
C GLU A 499 -9.44 14.08 5.14
N TYR A 500 -9.35 15.40 5.17
CA TYR A 500 -9.23 16.19 6.39
C TYR A 500 -10.32 17.25 6.43
N LEU A 501 -10.92 17.46 7.60
CA LEU A 501 -11.84 18.57 7.84
C LEU A 501 -11.11 19.91 8.02
N GLN A 502 -9.77 19.92 8.16
CA GLN A 502 -8.97 21.10 8.48
C GLN A 502 -7.68 21.26 7.62
N ILE A 503 -7.12 22.47 7.65
CA ILE A 503 -6.07 23.05 6.79
C ILE A 503 -4.75 22.28 6.76
N ASN A 504 -4.41 21.61 7.86
CA ASN A 504 -3.08 21.05 8.07
C ASN A 504 -2.82 19.77 7.25
N GLY A 505 -3.83 19.25 6.54
CA GLY A 505 -3.67 18.18 5.57
C GLY A 505 -2.78 18.51 4.36
N ARG A 506 -2.52 19.79 4.06
CA ARG A 506 -1.64 20.18 2.92
C ARG A 506 -0.18 19.79 3.12
N SER A 507 0.26 19.69 4.36
CA SER A 507 1.63 19.31 4.67
C SER A 507 1.83 17.79 4.69
N GLU A 508 0.78 17.01 4.45
CA GLU A 508 0.87 15.55 4.38
C GLU A 508 1.55 15.12 3.07
N PRO A 509 2.66 14.38 3.11
CA PRO A 509 3.29 13.81 1.91
C PRO A 509 2.67 12.49 1.45
N ASN A 510 2.02 11.72 2.34
CA ASN A 510 1.51 10.38 2.04
C ASN A 510 0.15 10.43 1.34
N THR A 511 0.12 11.03 0.15
CA THR A 511 -1.06 11.11 -0.73
C THR A 511 -0.75 10.55 -2.12
N THR A 512 -1.72 10.55 -3.03
CA THR A 512 -1.44 10.11 -4.41
C THR A 512 -0.48 11.08 -5.11
N SER A 513 0.56 10.52 -5.73
CA SER A 513 1.51 11.20 -6.63
C SER A 513 1.46 10.57 -8.02
N GLN A 514 1.58 11.41 -9.05
CA GLN A 514 1.54 11.01 -10.44
C GLN A 514 2.82 11.40 -11.19
N ARG A 515 3.33 10.47 -11.99
CA ARG A 515 4.46 10.66 -12.90
C ARG A 515 4.12 10.13 -14.29
N THR A 516 4.82 10.63 -15.31
CA THR A 516 4.71 10.13 -16.68
C THR A 516 6.06 9.65 -17.21
N LEU A 517 6.00 8.74 -18.19
CA LEU A 517 7.16 8.26 -18.93
C LEU A 517 7.25 8.92 -20.32
N ILE A 518 8.34 8.65 -21.02
CA ILE A 518 8.55 9.06 -22.42
C ILE A 518 7.76 8.18 -23.42
N LEU A 519 7.14 7.10 -22.93
CA LEU A 519 6.43 6.13 -23.75
C LEU A 519 5.10 6.71 -24.25
N ASN A 520 4.76 6.45 -25.53
CA ASN A 520 3.49 6.86 -26.11
C ASN A 520 2.45 5.73 -26.02
N THR A 521 2.07 5.37 -24.79
CA THR A 521 1.04 4.36 -24.51
C THR A 521 -0.09 4.97 -23.67
N ALA A 522 -1.29 4.39 -23.74
CA ALA A 522 -2.43 4.79 -22.92
C ALA A 522 -2.54 3.96 -21.62
N THR A 523 -1.51 3.17 -21.29
CA THR A 523 -1.52 2.23 -20.17
C THR A 523 -1.06 2.90 -18.88
N LYS A 524 -1.57 2.38 -17.76
CA LYS A 524 -1.36 2.93 -16.42
C LYS A 524 -0.75 1.89 -15.50
N PHE A 525 0.10 2.33 -14.59
CA PHE A 525 0.60 1.53 -13.49
C PHE A 525 0.23 2.21 -12.16
N GLU A 526 -0.39 1.47 -11.25
CA GLU A 526 -0.87 2.00 -9.97
C GLU A 526 -0.27 1.21 -8.80
N ALA A 527 0.56 1.89 -8.00
CA ALA A 527 1.08 1.44 -6.72
C ALA A 527 0.40 2.22 -5.59
N ILE A 528 -0.93 2.10 -5.53
CA ILE A 528 -1.79 2.84 -4.61
C ILE A 528 -2.25 1.91 -3.49
N ALA A 529 -1.93 2.25 -2.25
CA ALA A 529 -2.42 1.57 -1.06
C ALA A 529 -3.89 1.92 -0.79
N ALA A 530 -4.65 0.93 -0.30
CA ALA A 530 -6.08 1.06 0.02
C ALA A 530 -6.36 1.52 1.47
N TYR A 531 -5.37 1.34 2.35
CA TYR A 531 -5.39 1.83 3.73
C TYR A 531 -4.76 3.20 3.81
N ARG A 532 -5.09 3.96 4.85
CA ARG A 532 -4.54 5.28 5.11
C ARG A 532 -3.12 5.17 5.66
N GLY A 533 -2.19 5.94 5.11
CA GLY A 533 -0.82 6.04 5.61
C GLY A 533 -0.46 7.45 6.07
N ASP A 534 -1.43 8.35 6.15
CA ASP A 534 -1.20 9.75 6.47
C ASP A 534 -0.96 10.01 7.95
N THR A 535 0.07 10.83 8.23
CA THR A 535 0.44 11.25 9.58
C THR A 535 -0.70 12.04 10.22
N LYS A 536 -1.31 12.97 9.48
CA LYS A 536 -2.35 13.85 10.03
C LYS A 536 -3.57 13.08 10.54
N GLY A 537 -4.08 12.11 9.79
CA GLY A 537 -5.23 11.30 10.20
C GLY A 537 -4.94 10.42 11.40
N ILE A 538 -3.72 9.89 11.50
CA ILE A 538 -3.28 9.13 12.67
C ILE A 538 -3.26 10.04 13.91
N LEU A 539 -2.61 11.21 13.83
CA LEU A 539 -2.54 12.17 14.94
C LEU A 539 -3.92 12.71 15.34
N ASP A 540 -4.81 12.96 14.37
CA ASP A 540 -6.18 13.39 14.64
C ASP A 540 -6.96 12.33 15.40
N SER A 541 -6.87 11.07 14.98
CA SER A 541 -7.51 9.95 15.68
C SER A 541 -6.96 9.79 17.10
N LEU A 542 -5.65 10.01 17.30
CA LEU A 542 -5.03 10.01 18.62
C LEU A 542 -5.50 11.17 19.50
N ASN A 543 -5.81 12.33 18.92
CA ASN A 543 -6.22 13.51 19.69
C ASN A 543 -7.69 13.44 20.15
N ILE A 544 -8.55 12.71 19.43
CA ILE A 544 -9.97 12.62 19.76
C ILE A 544 -10.16 11.69 20.97
N PRO A 545 -10.79 12.14 22.06
CA PRO A 545 -11.08 11.30 23.21
C PRO A 545 -12.13 10.24 22.87
N ILE A 546 -12.20 9.19 23.69
CA ILE A 546 -13.27 8.19 23.64
C ILE A 546 -14.48 8.79 24.38
N ASP A 547 -15.15 9.76 23.77
CA ASP A 547 -16.49 10.17 24.14
C ASP A 547 -17.44 9.92 22.95
N THR A 548 -18.74 9.80 23.26
CA THR A 548 -19.77 9.01 22.54
C THR A 548 -20.12 9.48 21.11
N THR A 549 -19.30 10.31 20.49
CA THR A 549 -19.52 10.78 19.12
C THR A 549 -18.66 9.97 18.16
N ASP A 550 -19.32 9.30 17.21
CA ASP A 550 -18.66 8.63 16.10
C ASP A 550 -18.04 9.68 15.16
N THR A 551 -16.84 9.41 14.69
CA THR A 551 -16.14 10.23 13.70
C THR A 551 -16.11 9.50 12.36
N LYS A 552 -15.99 10.25 11.26
CA LYS A 552 -15.85 9.65 9.92
C LYS A 552 -14.63 8.72 9.82
N GLN A 553 -13.59 8.96 10.62
CA GLN A 553 -12.33 8.22 10.57
C GLN A 553 -12.36 6.93 11.39
N ASP A 554 -13.38 6.71 12.21
CA ASP A 554 -13.48 5.55 13.12
C ASP A 554 -13.42 4.21 12.37
N SER A 555 -14.00 4.14 11.17
CA SER A 555 -13.99 2.96 10.29
C SER A 555 -12.81 2.90 9.32
N ASP A 556 -12.01 3.97 9.22
CA ASP A 556 -10.85 3.97 8.34
C ASP A 556 -9.78 3.04 8.91
N ILE A 557 -9.11 2.31 8.02
CA ILE A 557 -7.98 1.45 8.35
C ILE A 557 -6.70 2.22 8.04
N PHE A 558 -5.83 2.30 9.03
CA PHE A 558 -4.53 2.93 8.96
C PHE A 558 -3.44 1.87 8.94
N ILE A 559 -2.38 2.12 8.18
CA ILE A 559 -1.11 1.41 8.28
C ILE A 559 -0.07 2.33 8.92
N THR A 560 0.62 1.83 9.94
CA THR A 560 1.73 2.54 10.60
C THR A 560 2.99 1.69 10.48
N LYS A 561 4.05 2.23 9.86
CA LYS A 561 5.39 1.66 9.93
C LYS A 561 5.85 1.71 11.37
N THR A 562 6.34 0.58 11.90
CA THR A 562 6.71 0.45 13.31
C THR A 562 8.10 -0.12 13.47
N GLN A 563 8.65 0.04 14.68
CA GLN A 563 9.90 -0.56 15.14
C GLN A 563 9.69 -1.23 16.50
N ILE A 564 10.49 -2.25 16.79
CA ILE A 564 10.54 -2.86 18.13
C ILE A 564 11.25 -1.88 19.08
N ASN A 565 10.68 -1.69 20.26
CA ASN A 565 11.22 -0.86 21.33
C ASN A 565 11.15 -1.61 22.67
N GLY A 566 12.16 -2.44 22.93
CA GLY A 566 12.14 -3.37 24.06
C GLY A 566 11.09 -4.46 23.87
N ILE A 567 10.13 -4.54 24.79
CA ILE A 567 9.00 -5.49 24.70
C ILE A 567 7.79 -4.92 23.94
N ASN A 568 7.80 -3.62 23.66
CA ASN A 568 6.71 -2.90 22.99
C ASN A 568 7.10 -2.52 21.58
N TRP A 569 6.15 -1.94 20.85
CA TRP A 569 6.35 -1.36 19.53
C TRP A 569 6.23 0.15 19.60
N LYS A 570 6.82 0.85 18.64
CA LYS A 570 6.62 2.29 18.45
C LYS A 570 6.48 2.62 16.96
N PRO A 571 5.82 3.72 16.59
CA PRO A 571 5.87 4.21 15.22
C PRO A 571 7.31 4.52 14.81
N GLU A 572 7.68 4.15 13.58
CA GLU A 572 8.96 4.53 13.00
C GLU A 572 8.97 6.03 12.70
N ARG A 573 10.04 6.70 13.12
CA ARG A 573 10.27 8.13 12.89
C ARG A 573 11.48 8.29 11.99
N SER A 574 12.69 8.19 12.54
CA SER A 574 13.95 8.46 11.83
C SER A 574 14.91 7.29 11.77
N GLU A 575 14.50 6.11 12.24
CA GLU A 575 15.38 4.93 12.32
C GLU A 575 15.92 4.51 10.94
N ASN A 576 15.06 4.48 9.91
CA ASN A 576 15.45 4.07 8.55
C ASN A 576 15.48 5.24 7.56
N ILE A 577 14.61 6.23 7.74
CA ILE A 577 14.43 7.35 6.81
C ILE A 577 14.49 8.68 7.57
N ALA A 578 15.45 9.52 7.22
CA ALA A 578 15.62 10.87 7.78
C ALA A 578 15.03 11.93 6.84
N ILE A 579 14.46 12.98 7.43
CA ILE A 579 14.02 14.18 6.69
C ILE A 579 15.24 15.09 6.49
N ILE A 580 15.35 15.63 5.28
CA ILE A 580 16.42 16.54 4.91
C ILE A 580 15.91 17.97 4.89
N ASP A 581 16.74 18.89 5.36
CA ASP A 581 16.55 20.36 5.31
C ASP A 581 15.25 20.86 5.95
N GLY A 582 14.66 20.11 6.89
CA GLY A 582 13.39 20.46 7.53
C GLY A 582 12.21 20.54 6.55
N SER A 583 12.27 19.80 5.44
CA SER A 583 11.30 19.86 4.32
C SER A 583 9.86 19.42 4.64
N SER A 584 9.57 19.05 5.89
CA SER A 584 8.25 18.75 6.40
C SER A 584 7.97 19.55 7.66
N VAL A 585 6.78 20.13 7.76
CA VAL A 585 6.31 20.81 8.97
C VAL A 585 6.14 19.84 10.14
N PHE A 586 5.93 18.55 9.84
CA PHE A 586 5.83 17.51 10.86
C PHE A 586 7.19 17.18 11.49
N GLY A 587 8.30 17.57 10.86
CA GLY A 587 9.65 17.30 11.36
C GLY A 587 9.82 15.84 11.81
N GLU A 588 10.36 15.65 13.01
CA GLU A 588 10.61 14.30 13.54
C GLU A 588 9.33 13.50 13.90
N ASP A 589 8.16 14.14 13.92
CA ASP A 589 6.87 13.50 14.15
C ASP A 589 6.22 12.97 12.86
N LEU A 590 6.82 13.18 11.68
CA LEU A 590 6.30 12.62 10.43
C LEU A 590 6.35 11.08 10.49
N LEU A 591 5.18 10.44 10.40
CA LEU A 591 5.02 9.00 10.37
C LEU A 591 5.10 8.46 8.93
N ASN A 592 5.33 7.15 8.80
CA ASN A 592 5.30 6.45 7.51
C ASN A 592 6.26 7.02 6.46
N ARG A 593 7.39 7.59 6.86
CA ARG A 593 8.43 8.09 5.94
C ARG A 593 8.95 7.01 5.01
N TYR A 594 8.93 5.76 5.46
CA TYR A 594 9.26 4.59 4.65
C TYR A 594 8.26 4.39 3.50
N PHE A 595 7.01 4.82 3.64
CA PHE A 595 5.94 4.64 2.66
C PHE A 595 5.58 5.92 1.92
N THR A 596 6.50 6.87 1.76
CA THR A 596 6.20 8.05 0.93
C THR A 596 6.00 7.66 -0.54
N PRO A 597 5.18 8.40 -1.31
CA PRO A 597 4.80 8.00 -2.67
C PRO A 597 5.99 7.75 -3.61
N ALA A 598 7.00 8.62 -3.59
CA ALA A 598 8.20 8.43 -4.40
C ALA A 598 8.98 7.16 -4.01
N ARG A 599 9.04 6.80 -2.72
CA ARG A 599 9.68 5.56 -2.25
C ARG A 599 8.88 4.32 -2.62
N MET A 600 7.55 4.37 -2.50
CA MET A 600 6.67 3.30 -2.97
C MET A 600 6.88 3.04 -4.46
N LEU A 601 6.98 4.10 -5.28
CA LEU A 601 7.28 3.98 -6.70
C LEU A 601 8.64 3.33 -6.97
N LEU A 602 9.70 3.75 -6.26
CA LEU A 602 11.03 3.18 -6.44
C LEU A 602 11.09 1.69 -6.09
N ARG A 603 10.29 1.20 -5.13
CA ARG A 603 10.19 -0.23 -4.85
C ARG A 603 9.57 -1.03 -5.99
N GLN A 604 8.71 -0.38 -6.78
CA GLN A 604 8.07 -0.94 -7.97
C GLN A 604 8.92 -0.76 -9.24
N SER A 605 10.13 -0.21 -9.12
CA SER A 605 10.90 0.24 -10.29
C SER A 605 11.26 -0.89 -11.25
N ASN A 606 11.47 -2.11 -10.75
CA ASN A 606 11.73 -3.29 -11.59
C ASN A 606 10.55 -3.65 -12.51
N ARG A 607 9.32 -3.35 -12.11
CA ARG A 607 8.13 -3.55 -12.97
C ARG A 607 8.02 -2.41 -13.99
N ILE A 608 8.27 -1.18 -13.55
CA ILE A 608 8.18 0.03 -14.38
C ILE A 608 9.27 0.05 -15.47
N LYS A 609 10.51 -0.35 -15.13
CA LYS A 609 11.67 -0.32 -16.05
C LYS A 609 11.57 -1.35 -17.18
N SER A 610 10.65 -2.32 -17.10
CA SER A 610 10.53 -3.42 -18.08
C SER A 610 10.44 -2.93 -19.53
N ALA A 611 9.70 -1.85 -19.81
CA ALA A 611 9.57 -1.27 -21.15
C ALA A 611 10.63 -0.21 -21.51
N LEU A 612 11.62 0.03 -20.65
CA LEU A 612 12.59 1.13 -20.74
C LEU A 612 14.04 0.64 -20.81
N THR A 613 14.25 -0.62 -21.21
CA THR A 613 15.57 -1.27 -21.20
C THR A 613 16.47 -0.89 -22.38
N LYS A 614 15.90 -0.32 -23.44
CA LYS A 614 16.68 0.13 -24.61
C LYS A 614 17.52 1.35 -24.26
N ASP A 615 18.76 1.41 -24.77
CA ASP A 615 19.73 2.48 -24.50
C ASP A 615 19.19 3.90 -24.73
N ILE A 616 18.27 4.07 -25.69
CA ILE A 616 17.61 5.34 -25.98
C ILE A 616 16.84 5.92 -24.77
N PHE A 617 16.48 5.08 -23.79
CA PHE A 617 15.73 5.47 -22.60
C PHE A 617 16.62 5.69 -21.37
N THR A 618 17.89 5.29 -21.39
CA THR A 618 18.79 5.39 -20.22
C THR A 618 18.96 6.84 -19.74
N GLY A 619 18.91 7.81 -20.65
CA GLY A 619 18.93 9.26 -20.37
C GLY A 619 17.57 9.89 -20.08
N SER A 620 16.48 9.13 -20.15
CA SER A 620 15.11 9.61 -19.95
C SER A 620 14.70 9.62 -18.48
N TYR A 621 13.54 10.21 -18.18
CA TYR A 621 13.05 10.43 -16.83
C TYR A 621 11.60 9.97 -16.66
N LEU A 622 11.27 9.56 -15.45
CA LEU A 622 9.92 9.58 -14.92
C LEU A 622 9.66 11.01 -14.48
N THR A 623 8.90 11.75 -15.28
CA THR A 623 8.62 13.17 -15.04
C THR A 623 7.50 13.33 -14.03
N PHE A 624 7.74 14.07 -12.96
CA PHE A 624 6.70 14.43 -12.00
C PHE A 624 5.63 15.31 -12.65
N GLN A 625 4.36 14.96 -12.43
CA GLN A 625 3.23 15.74 -12.93
C GLN A 625 2.51 16.47 -11.79
N THR A 626 2.07 15.73 -10.78
CA THR A 626 1.28 16.29 -9.67
C THR A 626 1.33 15.40 -8.43
N SER A 627 0.95 15.99 -7.30
CA SER A 627 0.62 15.32 -6.05
C SER A 627 -0.53 16.10 -5.40
N ASP A 628 -1.40 15.41 -4.67
CA ASP A 628 -2.56 16.08 -4.06
C ASP A 628 -2.20 17.02 -2.91
N LYS A 629 -1.05 16.79 -2.25
CA LYS A 629 -0.61 17.53 -1.04
C LYS A 629 0.90 17.85 -1.07
N LEU A 630 1.67 17.56 -0.02
CA LEU A 630 3.07 18.01 0.11
C LEU A 630 3.96 17.30 -0.92
N GLN A 631 4.52 18.07 -1.84
CA GLN A 631 5.36 17.56 -2.93
C GLN A 631 6.85 17.91 -2.77
N THR A 632 7.21 18.69 -1.75
CA THR A 632 8.58 19.18 -1.53
C THR A 632 9.31 18.42 -0.43
N LEU A 633 8.69 17.41 0.18
CA LEU A 633 9.35 16.56 1.15
C LEU A 633 10.60 15.95 0.52
N LYS A 634 11.73 16.07 1.21
CA LYS A 634 13.01 15.49 0.86
C LYS A 634 13.45 14.54 1.96
N THR A 635 13.68 13.28 1.61
CA THR A 635 14.10 12.25 2.56
C THR A 635 15.37 11.57 2.11
N SER A 636 16.16 11.10 3.07
CA SER A 636 17.31 10.23 2.86
C SER A 636 17.13 8.93 3.62
N GLY A 637 17.70 7.84 3.12
CA GLY A 637 17.65 6.56 3.82
C GLY A 637 18.14 5.42 2.94
N THR A 638 18.22 4.24 3.53
CA THR A 638 18.75 3.03 2.89
C THR A 638 17.74 2.42 1.92
N SER A 639 18.24 1.83 0.84
CA SER A 639 17.46 1.02 -0.09
C SER A 639 16.89 -0.23 0.59
N GLN A 640 15.94 -0.90 -0.07
CA GLN A 640 15.35 -2.13 0.43
C GLN A 640 16.38 -3.28 0.57
N SER A 641 17.51 -3.21 -0.15
CA SER A 641 18.65 -4.12 0.03
C SER A 641 19.55 -3.75 1.23
N GLY A 642 19.34 -2.58 1.85
CA GLY A 642 20.17 -2.08 2.94
C GLY A 642 21.58 -1.63 2.53
N ILE A 643 21.89 -1.61 1.23
CA ILE A 643 23.25 -1.39 0.71
C ILE A 643 23.48 0.09 0.36
N ASP A 644 22.50 0.76 -0.25
CA ASP A 644 22.69 2.11 -0.80
C ASP A 644 21.86 3.15 -0.05
N GLN A 645 22.50 4.22 0.41
CA GLN A 645 21.80 5.42 0.89
C GLN A 645 21.52 6.36 -0.28
N TYR A 646 20.27 6.76 -0.45
CA TYR A 646 19.90 7.76 -1.45
C TYR A 646 18.95 8.80 -0.89
N THR A 647 19.01 10.00 -1.49
CA THR A 647 18.10 11.10 -1.21
C THR A 647 17.08 11.22 -2.33
N ILE A 648 15.82 11.40 -1.98
CA ILE A 648 14.74 11.64 -2.94
C ILE A 648 13.81 12.74 -2.45
N GLN A 649 13.38 13.59 -3.38
CA GLN A 649 12.33 14.58 -3.16
C GLN A 649 11.04 14.17 -3.87
N GLU A 650 9.88 14.38 -3.24
CA GLU A 650 8.59 13.86 -3.74
C GLU A 650 8.21 14.37 -5.14
N ASN A 651 8.61 15.58 -5.54
CA ASN A 651 8.40 16.14 -6.88
C ASN A 651 9.61 16.03 -7.81
N GLN A 652 10.65 15.27 -7.44
CA GLN A 652 11.82 15.08 -8.28
C GLN A 652 11.49 14.18 -9.48
N ASN A 653 12.02 14.55 -10.65
CA ASN A 653 12.11 13.69 -11.82
C ASN A 653 13.12 12.57 -11.56
N ILE A 654 12.73 11.32 -11.78
CA ILE A 654 13.57 10.16 -11.48
C ILE A 654 14.19 9.68 -12.78
N GLN A 655 15.52 9.58 -12.86
CA GLN A 655 16.19 9.11 -14.07
C GLN A 655 15.98 7.60 -14.24
N VAL A 656 15.68 7.14 -15.45
CA VAL A 656 15.45 5.71 -15.74
C VAL A 656 16.64 4.84 -15.37
N SER A 657 17.87 5.34 -15.56
CA SER A 657 19.09 4.63 -15.18
C SER A 657 19.22 4.38 -13.66
N SER A 658 18.52 5.13 -12.82
CA SER A 658 18.53 4.96 -11.36
C SER A 658 17.54 3.90 -10.85
N LEU A 659 16.69 3.37 -11.72
CA LEU A 659 15.71 2.34 -11.38
C LEU A 659 16.37 0.96 -11.32
N HIS A 660 15.91 0.11 -10.38
CA HIS A 660 16.30 -1.30 -10.33
C HIS A 660 16.01 -1.99 -11.66
N ASP A 661 16.88 -2.92 -12.03
CA ASP A 661 16.74 -3.73 -13.24
C ASP A 661 15.40 -4.46 -13.29
N PRO A 662 14.78 -4.55 -14.48
CA PRO A 662 13.52 -5.23 -14.58
C PRO A 662 13.69 -6.73 -14.43
N ILE A 663 12.59 -7.39 -14.06
CA ILE A 663 12.55 -8.84 -13.93
C ILE A 663 12.38 -9.50 -15.30
N PHE A 664 11.60 -8.86 -16.17
CA PHE A 664 11.23 -9.36 -17.48
C PHE A 664 11.12 -8.19 -18.47
N LEU A 665 11.18 -8.54 -19.75
CA LEU A 665 10.88 -7.65 -20.87
C LEU A 665 9.41 -7.82 -21.27
N PRO A 666 8.72 -6.76 -21.73
CA PRO A 666 7.29 -6.81 -22.11
C PRO A 666 7.10 -7.46 -23.50
N MET A 667 7.68 -8.65 -23.67
CA MET A 667 7.58 -9.49 -24.85
C MET A 667 7.13 -10.86 -24.38
N LYS A 668 6.06 -11.39 -24.99
CA LYS A 668 5.67 -12.78 -24.78
C LYS A 668 5.94 -13.61 -26.02
N HIS A 669 6.30 -14.86 -25.79
CA HIS A 669 6.53 -15.86 -26.82
C HIS A 669 5.60 -17.03 -26.58
N LYS A 670 4.97 -17.51 -27.65
CA LYS A 670 4.04 -18.62 -27.62
C LYS A 670 4.52 -19.72 -28.57
N ILE A 671 4.44 -20.96 -28.11
CA ILE A 671 4.81 -22.16 -28.85
C ILE A 671 3.76 -23.24 -28.68
N ARG A 672 3.75 -24.19 -29.62
CA ARG A 672 3.08 -25.49 -29.47
C ARG A 672 4.08 -26.59 -29.76
N CYS A 673 4.33 -27.46 -28.79
CA CYS A 673 5.37 -28.50 -28.93
C CYS A 673 5.00 -29.80 -28.22
N THR A 674 5.74 -30.86 -28.53
CA THR A 674 5.65 -32.12 -27.80
C THR A 674 6.12 -31.92 -26.36
N PHE A 675 5.23 -32.20 -25.42
CA PHE A 675 5.46 -31.99 -24.00
C PHE A 675 4.97 -33.22 -23.23
N THR A 676 5.92 -33.95 -22.65
CA THR A 676 5.63 -35.20 -21.97
C THR A 676 5.18 -34.94 -20.54
N LYS A 677 4.62 -35.96 -19.90
CA LYS A 677 4.31 -35.90 -18.46
C LYS A 677 5.53 -35.63 -17.58
N LYS A 678 6.68 -36.20 -17.93
CA LYS A 678 7.92 -35.98 -17.19
C LYS A 678 8.29 -34.50 -17.23
N ASP A 679 8.09 -33.85 -18.38
CA ASP A 679 8.26 -32.40 -18.50
C ASP A 679 7.26 -31.64 -17.62
N LEU A 680 6.00 -32.09 -17.53
CA LEU A 680 5.01 -31.49 -16.62
C LEU A 680 5.41 -31.63 -15.15
N GLU A 681 5.92 -32.79 -14.73
CA GLU A 681 6.41 -32.99 -13.36
C GLU A 681 7.60 -32.06 -13.06
N ILE A 682 8.54 -31.92 -14.00
CA ILE A 682 9.67 -30.98 -13.89
C ILE A 682 9.15 -29.54 -13.77
N LEU A 683 8.22 -29.12 -14.63
CA LEU A 683 7.63 -27.78 -14.60
C LEU A 683 6.92 -27.50 -13.28
N GLN A 684 6.14 -28.44 -12.77
CA GLN A 684 5.43 -28.28 -11.50
C GLN A 684 6.35 -28.29 -10.28
N SER A 685 7.51 -28.95 -10.36
CA SER A 685 8.52 -28.90 -9.31
C SER A 685 9.25 -27.56 -9.22
N ASN A 686 9.22 -26.76 -10.28
CA ASN A 686 9.85 -25.44 -10.34
C ASN A 686 9.01 -24.46 -11.19
N LEU A 687 7.87 -24.01 -10.66
CA LEU A 687 6.96 -23.10 -11.37
C LEU A 687 7.53 -21.68 -11.59
N TYR A 688 8.56 -21.30 -10.82
CA TYR A 688 9.08 -19.94 -10.79
C TYR A 688 10.34 -19.73 -11.61
N GLY A 689 10.98 -20.82 -12.07
CA GLY A 689 12.12 -20.76 -12.95
C GLY A 689 11.81 -20.30 -14.37
N TRP A 690 12.87 -20.08 -15.14
CA TRP A 690 12.78 -19.69 -16.55
C TRP A 690 12.98 -20.88 -17.49
N ILE A 691 12.44 -20.76 -18.69
CA ILE A 691 12.40 -21.78 -19.73
C ILE A 691 13.18 -21.26 -20.97
N ASP A 692 14.01 -22.12 -21.56
CA ASP A 692 14.68 -21.86 -22.84
C ASP A 692 13.84 -22.36 -24.02
N PHE A 693 13.40 -21.46 -24.89
CA PHE A 693 12.68 -21.78 -26.14
C PHE A 693 13.62 -21.97 -27.34
N GLY A 694 14.92 -21.74 -27.18
CA GLY A 694 15.91 -21.81 -28.26
C GLY A 694 16.20 -20.44 -28.86
N VAL A 695 16.34 -20.37 -30.18
CA VAL A 695 16.68 -19.13 -30.88
C VAL A 695 15.52 -18.63 -31.72
N ASP A 696 15.35 -17.31 -31.78
CA ASP A 696 14.34 -16.65 -32.58
C ASP A 696 14.75 -16.57 -34.08
N VAL A 697 13.95 -15.83 -34.87
CA VAL A 697 14.26 -15.60 -36.29
C VAL A 697 15.51 -14.75 -36.53
N THR A 698 15.93 -13.94 -35.54
CA THR A 698 17.14 -13.11 -35.59
C THR A 698 18.39 -13.86 -35.12
N GLY A 699 18.23 -15.00 -34.46
CA GLY A 699 19.29 -15.82 -33.90
C GLY A 699 19.57 -15.52 -32.42
N GLU A 700 18.76 -14.69 -31.78
CA GLU A 700 18.86 -14.38 -30.35
C GLU A 700 18.17 -15.47 -29.53
N GLN A 701 18.75 -15.81 -28.38
CA GLN A 701 18.22 -16.85 -27.51
C GLN A 701 17.00 -16.33 -26.74
N ILE A 702 15.87 -17.04 -26.84
CA ILE A 702 14.64 -16.71 -26.13
C ILE A 702 14.59 -17.50 -24.83
N LYS A 703 14.66 -16.77 -23.72
CA LYS A 703 14.43 -17.30 -22.37
C LYS A 703 13.32 -16.52 -21.71
N GLY A 704 12.53 -17.18 -20.87
CA GLY A 704 11.44 -16.49 -20.20
C GLY A 704 10.72 -17.28 -19.13
N TYR A 705 9.90 -16.59 -18.37
CA TYR A 705 9.11 -17.19 -17.29
C TYR A 705 7.73 -17.60 -17.81
N LEU A 706 7.20 -18.72 -17.32
CA LEU A 706 5.87 -19.20 -17.71
C LEU A 706 4.78 -18.15 -17.47
N ILE A 707 3.99 -17.82 -18.50
CA ILE A 707 2.74 -17.06 -18.39
C ILE A 707 1.53 -18.01 -18.43
N ASP A 708 1.51 -18.87 -19.43
CA ASP A 708 0.38 -19.77 -19.70
C ASP A 708 0.91 -21.12 -20.19
N PHE A 709 0.25 -22.18 -19.79
CA PHE A 709 0.52 -23.55 -20.17
C PHE A 709 -0.81 -24.25 -20.27
N GLU A 710 -1.05 -24.90 -21.41
CA GLU A 710 -2.22 -25.73 -21.62
C GLU A 710 -1.80 -27.08 -22.21
N MET A 711 -2.27 -28.17 -21.59
CA MET A 711 -2.06 -29.52 -22.10
C MET A 711 -3.31 -30.37 -21.86
N MET A 712 -3.78 -31.09 -22.88
CA MET A 712 -4.88 -32.06 -22.71
C MET A 712 -4.40 -33.29 -21.96
N ASN A 713 -5.25 -33.88 -21.11
CA ASN A 713 -4.89 -35.04 -20.29
C ASN A 713 -4.44 -36.28 -21.12
N ASN A 714 -4.96 -36.42 -22.34
CA ASN A 714 -4.68 -37.54 -23.24
C ASN A 714 -3.66 -37.23 -24.35
N GLU A 715 -3.14 -36.01 -24.42
CA GLU A 715 -2.16 -35.62 -25.44
C GLU A 715 -0.79 -35.35 -24.78
N ASP A 716 0.28 -35.60 -25.53
CA ASP A 716 1.64 -35.22 -25.14
C ASP A 716 2.08 -33.97 -25.93
N VAL A 717 1.16 -33.01 -26.05
CA VAL A 717 1.36 -31.73 -26.74
C VAL A 717 0.87 -30.62 -25.83
N ALA A 718 1.72 -29.61 -25.62
CA ALA A 718 1.36 -28.43 -24.84
C ALA A 718 1.46 -27.16 -25.68
N GLU A 719 0.58 -26.23 -25.36
CA GLU A 719 0.70 -24.82 -25.74
C GLU A 719 1.33 -24.07 -24.57
N ILE A 720 2.45 -23.39 -24.81
CA ILE A 720 3.23 -22.73 -23.76
C ILE A 720 3.45 -21.28 -24.16
N THR A 721 3.16 -20.36 -23.24
CA THR A 721 3.45 -18.94 -23.37
C THR A 721 4.39 -18.52 -22.26
N ILE A 722 5.47 -17.82 -22.60
CA ILE A 722 6.42 -17.23 -21.64
C ILE A 722 6.51 -15.72 -21.81
N ILE A 723 6.95 -15.02 -20.77
CA ILE A 723 7.39 -13.63 -20.81
C ILE A 723 8.91 -13.59 -20.81
N GLU A 724 9.50 -12.84 -21.73
CA GLU A 724 10.94 -12.79 -21.93
C GLU A 724 11.68 -12.32 -20.67
N LYS A 725 12.71 -13.05 -20.28
CA LYS A 725 13.54 -12.75 -19.11
C LYS A 725 14.49 -11.59 -19.45
N TYR A 726 14.68 -10.67 -18.51
CA TYR A 726 15.70 -9.61 -18.63
C TYR A 726 17.13 -10.14 -18.41
#